data_AF-A0A8T5AKY8-F1
#
_entry.id   AF-A0A8T5AKY8-F1
#
_cell.length_a   1.000
_cell.length_b   1.000
_cell.length_c   1.000
_cell.angle_alpha   90.00
_cell.angle_beta   90.00
_cell.angle_gamma   90.00
#
_symmetry.space_group_name_H-M   'P 1'
#
loop_
_entity.id
_entity.type
_entity.pdbx_description
1 polymer ?
#
loop_
_entity_poly.entity_id
_entity_poly.type
_entity_poly.pdbx_seq_one_letter_code
_entity_poly.pdbx_strand_id
1 'polypeptide(L)'
;MEEFVPFVLPYILVADERGLVKGLPWELEVALLFLKIEDELRRKDLSALLFQRLAKKIGMKRPEIVKISLVAKVFCPFWIAPLKAGKGILVDGLGIFRQILKYEELPDAESFIRDLKEAKSFEEYRKVIDKHYFTFLTFKNIRNVVIVGLVPYEDLMSSFQSFLTHCRREEVSNALSLNPNVTREQAVDVVKTLSELEQASMGDLEKLASVKEALLNQTRYWVLQQTDQIKVMQRDRTLTIEKERANIRALIEKLHFGRESKIADAEKTADERIKALEKEQAELLNQLQNLKQQMVDNLRKLEDLKNQRIVLSKDKEAVERRRSETSAKISDLRVRLNFLKEEQLKLENLIATWKGESNELAAMRERLLGIRREIDKINEALLSLDRELQVVETASRDIQISIDQFDRKIESQEKSTVVLDTSIQEKESRLSAISHQIKDIRRSIHEEVLKIDKEYRLLIEEQRKRIDALQTELAKTIATERRFIDELTKKTEHIKLQIENLTKQKSDSLLRLQKMTLSLPSGLNLVSSSLVQFPLYLIGFETSGGIEYELCFPLHFKISRKFPGIKELSFGPVSSSFDTVFKTELLEAMNLNSMLEKEILEGSRVVNLFQSSTAWETLVKGLDELKTMGWISDRLIRQVKVMFADKFHAKRENLGKSEFL
;
A
#
# COMPACT_ATOMS: atom_id res chain seq x y z
N MET A 1 6.83 -71.77 36.60
CA MET A 1 7.32 -70.39 36.54
C MET A 1 8.72 -70.49 35.95
N GLU A 2 8.87 -70.25 34.65
CA GLU A 2 10.21 -70.15 34.06
C GLU A 2 10.91 -68.98 34.75
N GLU A 3 11.96 -69.26 35.52
CA GLU A 3 12.85 -68.24 36.05
C GLU A 3 13.38 -67.45 34.86
N PHE A 4 12.97 -66.18 34.76
CA PHE A 4 13.45 -65.28 33.72
C PHE A 4 14.94 -65.01 33.99
N VAL A 5 15.81 -65.81 33.39
CA VAL A 5 17.26 -65.54 33.39
C VAL A 5 17.48 -64.15 32.79
N PRO A 6 17.99 -63.18 33.57
CA PRO A 6 18.12 -61.80 33.12
C PRO A 6 19.20 -61.68 32.04
N PHE A 7 19.12 -60.62 31.25
CA PHE A 7 20.25 -60.21 30.43
C PHE A 7 21.25 -59.46 31.29
N VAL A 8 22.44 -60.00 31.45
CA VAL A 8 23.53 -59.37 32.18
C VAL A 8 24.38 -58.58 31.19
N LEU A 9 24.60 -57.31 31.50
CA LEU A 9 25.51 -56.46 30.74
C LEU A 9 26.94 -56.64 31.27
N PRO A 10 27.97 -56.57 30.43
CA PRO A 10 29.35 -56.62 30.91
C PRO A 10 29.69 -55.34 31.68
N TYR A 11 30.58 -55.42 32.67
CA TYR A 11 31.08 -54.22 33.37
C TYR A 11 32.17 -53.51 32.58
N ILE A 12 33.01 -54.26 31.85
CA ILE A 12 34.10 -53.69 31.04
C ILE A 12 33.92 -54.09 29.58
N LEU A 13 33.95 -53.09 28.72
CA LEU A 13 34.09 -53.24 27.28
C LEU A 13 35.52 -52.89 26.88
N VAL A 14 36.20 -53.83 26.21
CA VAL A 14 37.55 -53.61 25.69
C VAL A 14 37.49 -53.28 24.22
N ALA A 15 38.07 -52.14 23.84
CA ALA A 15 38.34 -51.82 22.44
C ALA A 15 39.74 -52.35 22.08
N ASP A 16 39.82 -53.27 21.12
CA ASP A 16 41.11 -53.74 20.60
C ASP A 16 41.77 -52.70 19.66
N GLU A 17 42.99 -52.98 19.18
CA GLU A 17 43.73 -52.08 18.28
C GLU A 17 42.99 -51.81 16.94
N ARG A 18 41.96 -52.60 16.61
CA ARG A 18 41.11 -52.44 15.42
C ARG A 18 39.78 -51.75 15.74
N GLY A 19 39.56 -51.36 16.99
CA GLY A 19 38.33 -50.74 17.47
C GLY A 19 37.17 -51.73 17.67
N LEU A 20 37.42 -53.04 17.61
CA LEU A 20 36.39 -54.03 17.94
C LEU A 20 36.19 -54.07 19.45
N VAL A 21 34.93 -53.92 19.86
CA VAL A 21 34.52 -53.97 21.26
C VAL A 21 34.12 -55.40 21.60
N LYS A 22 34.56 -55.93 22.75
CA LYS A 22 34.12 -57.23 23.28
C LYS A 22 33.95 -57.18 24.80
N GLY A 23 32.98 -57.93 25.31
CA GLY A 23 32.83 -58.20 26.74
C GLY A 23 33.87 -59.21 27.22
N LEU A 24 34.36 -59.03 28.45
CA LEU A 24 35.41 -59.87 29.03
C LEU A 24 34.86 -61.10 29.78
N PRO A 25 35.64 -62.18 29.88
CA PRO A 25 35.51 -63.19 30.93
C PRO A 25 35.61 -62.56 32.34
N TRP A 26 35.02 -63.25 33.32
CA TRP A 26 34.96 -62.82 34.71
C TRP A 26 36.35 -62.55 35.32
N GLU A 27 37.32 -63.43 35.08
CA GLU A 27 38.69 -63.31 35.59
C GLU A 27 39.37 -62.03 35.13
N LEU A 28 39.23 -61.70 33.84
CA LEU A 28 39.79 -60.49 33.26
C LEU A 28 39.08 -59.23 33.76
N GLU A 29 37.75 -59.29 33.96
CA GLU A 29 36.98 -58.18 34.53
C GLU A 29 37.47 -57.85 35.96
N VAL A 30 37.58 -58.87 36.83
CA VAL A 30 38.07 -58.70 38.20
C VAL A 30 39.48 -58.14 38.22
N ALA A 31 40.38 -58.68 37.40
CA ALA A 31 41.76 -58.20 37.34
C ALA A 31 41.84 -56.73 36.89
N LEU A 32 41.08 -56.33 35.88
CA LEU A 32 41.03 -54.94 35.41
C LEU A 32 40.37 -54.00 36.43
N LEU A 33 39.35 -54.45 37.15
CA LEU A 33 38.76 -53.69 38.26
C LEU A 33 39.82 -53.40 39.32
N PHE A 34 40.53 -54.41 39.81
CA PHE A 34 41.54 -54.21 40.86
C PHE A 34 42.72 -53.36 40.38
N LEU A 35 43.08 -53.43 39.10
CA LEU A 35 44.04 -52.50 38.48
C LEU A 35 43.52 -51.06 38.46
N LYS A 36 42.24 -50.85 38.17
CA LYS A 36 41.59 -49.54 38.23
C LYS A 36 41.56 -49.00 39.66
N ILE A 37 41.20 -49.83 40.65
CA ILE A 37 41.20 -49.46 42.06
C ILE A 37 42.61 -49.05 42.51
N GLU A 38 43.62 -49.83 42.13
CA GLU A 38 45.02 -49.53 42.46
C GLU A 38 45.50 -48.23 41.80
N ASP A 39 45.13 -47.99 40.54
CA ASP A 39 45.43 -46.72 39.86
C ASP A 39 44.75 -45.53 40.55
N GLU A 40 43.48 -45.65 40.93
CA GLU A 40 42.75 -44.60 41.67
C GLU A 40 43.35 -44.35 43.05
N LEU A 41 43.71 -45.38 43.80
CA LEU A 41 44.40 -45.23 45.09
C LEU A 41 45.72 -44.48 44.92
N ARG A 42 46.55 -44.86 43.93
CA ARG A 42 47.80 -44.15 43.64
C ARG A 42 47.56 -42.69 43.30
N ARG A 43 46.54 -42.38 42.49
CA ARG A 43 46.17 -40.99 42.16
C ARG A 43 45.70 -40.25 43.39
N LYS A 44 44.88 -40.86 44.26
CA LYS A 44 44.42 -40.27 45.52
C LYS A 44 45.60 -40.02 46.45
N ASP A 45 46.56 -40.95 46.57
CA ASP A 45 47.79 -40.78 47.35
C ASP A 45 48.70 -39.69 46.78
N LEU A 46 48.92 -39.66 45.47
CA LEU A 46 49.66 -38.59 44.78
C LEU A 46 48.99 -37.23 44.97
N SER A 47 47.65 -37.19 44.86
CA SER A 47 46.87 -35.99 45.11
C SER A 47 46.95 -35.57 46.57
N ALA A 48 46.94 -36.51 47.52
CA ALA A 48 47.09 -36.27 48.95
C ALA A 48 48.50 -35.76 49.27
N LEU A 49 49.53 -36.23 48.57
CA LEU A 49 50.92 -35.78 48.71
C LEU A 49 51.12 -34.36 48.15
N LEU A 50 50.45 -34.02 47.04
CA LEU A 50 50.39 -32.66 46.49
C LEU A 50 49.53 -31.72 47.36
N PHE A 51 48.41 -32.22 47.90
CA PHE A 51 47.53 -31.47 48.79
C PHE A 51 48.18 -31.27 50.16
N GLN A 52 48.92 -32.23 50.72
CA GLN A 52 49.71 -32.05 51.94
C GLN A 52 50.77 -30.96 51.77
N ARG A 53 51.37 -30.84 50.58
CA ARG A 53 52.29 -29.72 50.26
C ARG A 53 51.59 -28.37 50.21
N LEU A 54 50.31 -28.31 49.82
CA LEU A 54 49.49 -27.08 49.77
C LEU A 54 48.77 -26.76 51.10
N ALA A 55 48.25 -27.75 51.81
CA ALA A 55 47.46 -27.66 53.04
C ALA A 55 48.30 -27.39 54.29
N LYS A 56 49.62 -27.69 54.25
CA LYS A 56 50.60 -27.17 55.23
C LYS A 56 50.57 -25.64 55.34
N LYS A 57 49.98 -24.94 54.35
CA LYS A 57 49.82 -23.48 54.31
C LYS A 57 48.48 -22.96 54.87
N ILE A 58 47.46 -23.81 55.07
CA ILE A 58 46.07 -23.35 55.39
C ILE A 58 45.34 -24.19 56.46
N GLY A 59 45.99 -25.19 57.07
CA GLY A 59 45.48 -25.83 58.30
C GLY A 59 44.26 -26.76 58.15
N MET A 60 43.84 -27.14 56.94
CA MET A 60 42.78 -28.13 56.74
C MET A 60 43.35 -29.56 56.67
N LYS A 61 42.86 -30.47 57.53
CA LYS A 61 43.10 -31.92 57.44
C LYS A 61 41.99 -32.56 56.63
N ARG A 62 42.35 -33.29 55.57
CA ARG A 62 41.43 -34.18 54.84
C ARG A 62 41.47 -35.57 55.50
N PRO A 63 40.36 -36.31 55.61
CA PRO A 63 40.39 -37.68 56.13
C PRO A 63 41.36 -38.53 55.30
N GLU A 64 42.27 -39.22 56.00
CA GLU A 64 43.25 -40.12 55.40
C GLU A 64 42.54 -41.44 55.09
N ILE A 65 42.66 -41.93 53.85
CA ILE A 65 42.12 -43.24 53.48
C ILE A 65 43.00 -44.29 54.18
N VAL A 66 42.41 -45.01 55.13
CA VAL A 66 43.14 -45.97 55.97
C VAL A 66 43.24 -47.32 55.27
N LYS A 67 42.16 -47.77 54.61
CA LYS A 67 42.07 -49.10 53.98
C LYS A 67 40.84 -49.24 53.08
N ILE A 68 40.90 -50.11 52.06
CA ILE A 68 39.68 -50.60 51.37
C ILE A 68 39.08 -51.75 52.18
N SER A 69 37.83 -51.60 52.62
CA SER A 69 37.10 -52.55 53.46
C SER A 69 36.10 -53.41 52.68
N LEU A 70 35.63 -52.92 51.52
CA LEU A 70 34.59 -53.56 50.72
C LEU A 70 34.86 -53.37 49.23
N VAL A 71 34.73 -54.45 48.45
CA VAL A 71 34.54 -54.39 46.99
C VAL A 71 33.42 -55.36 46.66
N ALA A 72 32.29 -54.86 46.17
CA ALA A 72 31.12 -55.66 45.87
C ALA A 72 30.59 -55.34 44.47
N LYS A 73 30.21 -56.37 43.71
CA LYS A 73 29.51 -56.21 42.45
C LYS A 73 28.02 -56.11 42.73
N VAL A 74 27.37 -55.08 42.20
CA VAL A 74 25.94 -54.81 42.36
C VAL A 74 25.32 -54.69 40.97
N PHE A 75 24.16 -55.31 40.77
CA PHE A 75 23.38 -55.22 39.54
C PHE A 75 22.15 -54.37 39.77
N CYS A 76 22.07 -53.25 39.04
CA CYS A 76 20.87 -52.43 38.96
C CYS A 76 19.90 -53.02 37.94
N PRO A 77 18.63 -53.24 38.30
CA PRO A 77 17.63 -53.73 37.37
C PRO A 77 17.21 -52.62 36.41
N PHE A 78 17.08 -52.97 35.14
CA PHE A 78 16.46 -52.18 34.08
C PHE A 78 15.52 -53.08 33.28
N TRP A 79 14.43 -52.54 32.79
CA TRP A 79 13.59 -53.20 31.81
C TRP A 79 13.91 -52.66 30.43
N ILE A 80 14.10 -53.57 29.48
CA ILE A 80 14.02 -53.23 28.06
C ILE A 80 12.69 -53.72 27.55
N ALA A 81 11.84 -52.78 27.18
CA ALA A 81 10.51 -53.06 26.68
C ALA A 81 10.45 -52.75 25.17
N PRO A 82 10.00 -53.70 24.33
CA PRO A 82 9.88 -53.47 22.89
C PRO A 82 8.77 -52.45 22.61
N LEU A 83 9.08 -51.40 21.85
CA LEU A 83 8.11 -50.38 21.43
C LEU A 83 7.64 -50.61 19.98
N LYS A 84 8.60 -50.84 19.07
CA LYS A 84 8.37 -51.17 17.65
C LYS A 84 9.42 -52.17 17.17
N ALA A 85 9.24 -52.71 15.97
CA ALA A 85 10.25 -53.59 15.37
C ALA A 85 11.64 -52.92 15.37
N GLY A 86 12.61 -53.56 16.03
CA GLY A 86 13.99 -53.06 16.17
C GLY A 86 14.16 -51.85 17.10
N LYS A 87 13.12 -51.40 17.81
CA LYS A 87 13.19 -50.28 18.76
C LYS A 87 12.61 -50.65 20.12
N GLY A 88 13.33 -50.31 21.17
CA GLY A 88 12.91 -50.49 22.55
C GLY A 88 12.90 -49.18 23.34
N ILE A 89 12.38 -49.25 24.56
CA ILE A 89 12.58 -48.22 25.58
C ILE A 89 13.34 -48.84 26.75
N LEU A 90 14.09 -47.99 27.46
CA LEU A 90 14.78 -48.36 28.68
C LEU A 90 14.00 -47.76 29.85
N VAL A 91 13.58 -48.62 30.75
CA VAL A 91 12.92 -48.25 32.00
C VAL A 91 13.82 -48.69 33.12
N ASP A 92 14.22 -47.80 34.01
CA ASP A 92 14.93 -48.23 35.21
C ASP A 92 14.01 -49.11 36.08
N GLY A 93 14.59 -50.15 36.65
CA GLY A 93 13.87 -51.04 37.54
C GLY A 93 13.72 -50.44 38.93
N LEU A 94 14.55 -49.47 39.30
CA LEU A 94 14.56 -48.89 40.66
C LEU A 94 13.57 -47.73 40.84
N GLY A 95 13.04 -47.16 39.75
CA GLY A 95 12.13 -46.00 39.76
C GLY A 95 12.83 -44.69 40.07
N ILE A 96 14.12 -44.56 39.73
CA ILE A 96 14.97 -43.40 40.07
C ILE A 96 14.63 -42.24 39.13
N PHE A 97 14.62 -42.52 37.82
CA PHE A 97 14.28 -41.56 36.80
C PHE A 97 12.77 -41.31 36.81
N ARG A 98 12.39 -40.04 36.65
CA ARG A 98 11.01 -39.63 36.50
C ARG A 98 10.90 -38.62 35.38
N GLN A 99 10.02 -38.89 34.42
CA GLN A 99 9.77 -38.01 33.29
C GLN A 99 8.37 -37.44 33.32
N ILE A 100 8.27 -36.13 33.03
CA ILE A 100 7.01 -35.44 32.87
C ILE A 100 6.88 -35.08 31.39
N LEU A 101 6.14 -35.90 30.65
CA LEU A 101 5.83 -35.64 29.26
C LEU A 101 4.64 -34.69 29.18
N LYS A 102 4.75 -33.68 28.33
CA LYS A 102 3.67 -32.74 28.06
C LYS A 102 2.96 -33.17 26.80
N TYR A 103 1.65 -33.36 26.88
CA TYR A 103 0.80 -33.59 25.72
C TYR A 103 -0.11 -32.37 25.52
N GLU A 104 0.09 -31.68 24.40
CA GLU A 104 -0.64 -30.47 24.10
C GLU A 104 -1.93 -30.78 23.33
N GLU A 105 -3.09 -30.61 24.00
CA GLU A 105 -4.40 -30.94 23.45
C GLU A 105 -4.84 -29.88 22.42
N LEU A 106 -5.32 -30.35 21.27
CA LEU A 106 -5.80 -29.46 20.22
C LEU A 106 -7.05 -28.66 20.66
N PRO A 107 -7.21 -27.43 20.15
CA PRO A 107 -8.49 -26.73 20.18
C PRO A 107 -9.55 -27.48 19.35
N ASP A 108 -10.82 -27.04 19.43
CA ASP A 108 -11.96 -27.71 18.80
C ASP A 108 -11.95 -27.61 17.26
N ALA A 109 -11.10 -28.44 16.66
CA ALA A 109 -10.89 -28.57 15.22
C ALA A 109 -12.14 -29.07 14.49
N GLU A 110 -12.91 -29.96 15.12
CA GLU A 110 -14.09 -30.58 14.53
C GLU A 110 -15.23 -29.57 14.41
N SER A 111 -15.46 -28.76 15.45
CA SER A 111 -16.42 -27.65 15.35
C SER A 111 -16.02 -26.65 14.29
N PHE A 112 -14.73 -26.31 14.19
CA PHE A 112 -14.27 -25.39 13.16
C PHE A 112 -14.53 -25.93 11.75
N ILE A 113 -14.16 -27.19 11.46
CA ILE A 113 -14.41 -27.81 10.14
C ILE A 113 -15.90 -27.85 9.83
N ARG A 114 -16.74 -28.20 10.80
CA ARG A 114 -18.19 -28.26 10.64
C ARG A 114 -18.74 -26.88 10.28
N ASP A 115 -18.40 -25.85 11.05
CA ASP A 115 -18.88 -24.49 10.83
C ASP A 115 -18.45 -23.95 9.45
N LEU A 116 -17.22 -24.27 9.00
CA LEU A 116 -16.75 -23.93 7.65
C LEU A 116 -17.63 -24.57 6.56
N LYS A 117 -18.00 -25.84 6.73
CA LYS A 117 -18.81 -26.61 5.77
C LYS A 117 -20.29 -26.22 5.79
N GLU A 118 -20.81 -25.80 6.93
CA GLU A 118 -22.22 -25.45 7.11
C GLU A 118 -22.59 -24.04 6.64
N ALA A 119 -21.60 -23.15 6.46
CA ALA A 119 -21.84 -21.82 5.91
C ALA A 119 -22.52 -21.90 4.53
N LYS A 120 -23.66 -21.21 4.35
CA LYS A 120 -24.45 -21.23 3.11
C LYS A 120 -24.34 -19.95 2.30
N SER A 121 -23.69 -18.92 2.84
CA SER A 121 -23.45 -17.66 2.16
C SER A 121 -22.06 -17.10 2.49
N PHE A 122 -21.58 -16.17 1.65
CA PHE A 122 -20.31 -15.47 1.87
C PHE A 122 -20.28 -14.74 3.22
N GLU A 123 -21.41 -14.13 3.62
CA GLU A 123 -21.51 -13.40 4.88
C GLU A 123 -21.53 -14.34 6.09
N GLU A 124 -22.22 -15.47 6.01
CA GLU A 124 -22.13 -16.52 7.05
C GLU A 124 -20.71 -17.06 7.16
N TYR A 125 -20.04 -17.30 6.04
CA TYR A 125 -18.66 -17.78 6.04
C TYR A 125 -17.71 -16.79 6.70
N ARG A 126 -17.85 -15.48 6.42
CA ARG A 126 -17.09 -14.43 7.11
C ARG A 126 -17.30 -14.47 8.63
N LYS A 127 -18.54 -14.62 9.08
CA LYS A 127 -18.86 -14.74 10.51
C LYS A 127 -18.21 -15.98 11.14
N VAL A 128 -18.13 -17.10 10.42
CA VAL A 128 -17.42 -18.30 10.87
C VAL A 128 -15.92 -18.02 11.03
N ILE A 129 -15.29 -17.37 10.04
CA ILE A 129 -13.87 -16.98 10.14
C ILE A 129 -13.62 -16.03 11.30
N ASP A 130 -14.51 -15.07 11.54
CA ASP A 130 -14.42 -14.13 12.65
C ASP A 130 -14.58 -14.82 14.01
N LYS A 131 -15.58 -15.70 14.14
CA LYS A 131 -15.80 -16.51 15.34
C LYS A 131 -14.56 -17.31 15.71
N HIS A 132 -13.87 -17.85 14.71
CA HIS A 132 -12.75 -18.76 14.93
C HIS A 132 -11.36 -18.11 14.82
N TYR A 133 -11.29 -16.79 14.70
CA TYR A 133 -10.06 -16.05 14.45
C TYR A 133 -8.90 -16.34 15.43
N PHE A 134 -9.22 -16.68 16.68
CA PHE A 134 -8.23 -17.00 17.73
C PHE A 134 -8.20 -18.48 18.14
N THR A 135 -8.98 -19.35 17.49
CA THR A 135 -9.17 -20.75 17.92
C THR A 135 -7.86 -21.52 17.96
N PHE A 136 -6.96 -21.27 17.01
CA PHE A 136 -5.70 -22.01 16.85
C PHE A 136 -4.49 -21.22 17.37
N LEU A 137 -4.70 -20.14 18.12
CA LEU A 137 -3.61 -19.31 18.64
C LEU A 137 -2.70 -20.11 19.59
N THR A 138 -3.30 -20.95 20.44
CA THR A 138 -2.60 -21.82 21.39
C THR A 138 -3.31 -23.17 21.50
N PHE A 139 -2.64 -24.16 22.10
CA PHE A 139 -3.29 -25.40 22.52
C PHE A 139 -4.39 -25.12 23.54
N LYS A 140 -5.41 -25.98 23.56
CA LYS A 140 -6.55 -25.89 24.48
C LYS A 140 -6.13 -26.15 25.91
N ASN A 141 -5.24 -27.12 26.08
CA ASN A 141 -4.75 -27.57 27.38
C ASN A 141 -3.39 -28.25 27.21
N ILE A 142 -2.64 -28.35 28.30
CA ILE A 142 -1.40 -29.13 28.37
C ILE A 142 -1.57 -30.17 29.47
N ARG A 143 -1.65 -31.45 29.07
CA ARG A 143 -1.74 -32.58 30.00
C ARG A 143 -0.34 -33.07 30.34
N ASN A 144 -0.01 -33.12 31.63
CA ASN A 144 1.23 -33.70 32.12
C ASN A 144 1.03 -35.21 32.33
N VAL A 145 1.85 -36.01 31.67
CA VAL A 145 1.92 -37.46 31.84
C VAL A 145 3.22 -37.80 32.55
N VAL A 146 3.10 -38.26 33.79
CA VAL A 146 4.24 -38.66 34.60
C VAL A 146 4.55 -40.12 34.36
N ILE A 147 5.77 -40.41 33.93
CA ILE A 147 6.27 -41.77 33.72
C ILE A 147 7.43 -42.01 34.67
N VAL A 148 7.29 -43.02 35.52
CA VAL A 148 8.33 -43.46 36.46
C VAL A 148 9.23 -44.48 35.76
N GLY A 149 10.52 -44.33 35.96
CA GLY A 149 11.61 -45.14 35.43
C GLY A 149 12.01 -44.86 33.99
N LEU A 150 11.30 -44.02 33.24
CA LEU A 150 11.68 -43.71 31.86
C LEU A 150 13.00 -42.93 31.81
N VAL A 151 14.00 -43.48 31.13
CA VAL A 151 15.32 -42.87 30.97
C VAL A 151 15.28 -41.81 29.86
N PRO A 152 15.54 -40.52 30.14
CA PRO A 152 15.30 -39.44 29.17
C PRO A 152 16.51 -39.05 28.31
N TYR A 153 17.70 -39.52 28.66
CA TYR A 153 18.95 -38.97 28.13
C TYR A 153 19.41 -39.75 26.90
N GLU A 154 19.38 -39.11 25.72
CA GLU A 154 19.81 -39.70 24.44
C GLU A 154 21.26 -40.25 24.52
N ASP A 155 22.16 -39.53 25.19
CA ASP A 155 23.54 -39.97 25.42
C ASP A 155 23.63 -41.22 26.32
N LEU A 156 22.72 -41.34 27.29
CA LEU A 156 22.65 -42.52 28.15
C LEU A 156 22.14 -43.72 27.36
N MET A 157 21.08 -43.52 26.58
CA MET A 157 20.47 -44.56 25.73
C MET A 157 21.45 -45.09 24.68
N SER A 158 22.19 -44.22 24.00
CA SER A 158 23.22 -44.62 23.04
C SER A 158 24.37 -45.40 23.69
N SER A 159 24.75 -45.02 24.91
CA SER A 159 25.75 -45.75 25.70
C SER A 159 25.25 -47.15 26.08
N PHE A 160 24.01 -47.25 26.59
CA PHE A 160 23.37 -48.53 26.88
C PHE A 160 23.27 -49.43 25.64
N GLN A 161 22.95 -48.85 24.48
CA GLN A 161 22.88 -49.60 23.21
C GLN A 161 24.22 -50.28 22.86
N SER A 162 25.36 -49.65 23.17
CA SER A 162 26.68 -50.24 22.94
C SER A 162 26.97 -51.46 23.85
N PHE A 163 26.39 -51.50 25.04
CA PHE A 163 26.48 -52.66 25.94
C PHE A 163 25.56 -53.79 25.54
N LEU A 164 24.39 -53.46 24.99
CA LEU A 164 23.38 -54.46 24.63
C LEU A 164 23.85 -55.42 23.54
N THR A 165 24.77 -55.00 22.67
CA THR A 165 25.39 -55.89 21.68
C THR A 165 26.24 -57.00 22.31
N HIS A 166 26.61 -56.85 23.59
CA HIS A 166 27.46 -57.77 24.35
C HIS A 166 26.77 -58.40 25.56
N CYS A 167 25.45 -58.23 25.69
CA CYS A 167 24.69 -58.83 26.79
C CYS A 167 24.71 -60.36 26.73
N ARG A 168 24.63 -61.01 27.89
CA ARG A 168 24.56 -62.48 28.03
C ARG A 168 23.36 -62.85 28.88
N ARG A 169 22.78 -64.02 28.65
CA ARG A 169 21.82 -64.61 29.60
C ARG A 169 22.58 -65.50 30.56
N GLU A 170 22.67 -65.07 31.81
CA GLU A 170 23.35 -65.81 32.86
C GLU A 170 22.67 -65.56 34.20
N GLU A 171 22.72 -66.56 35.08
CA GLU A 171 22.35 -66.37 36.47
C GLU A 171 23.42 -65.54 37.17
N VAL A 172 22.98 -64.52 37.91
CA VAL A 172 23.88 -63.71 38.72
C VAL A 172 24.27 -64.48 39.97
N SER A 173 25.50 -64.96 39.97
CA SER A 173 26.16 -65.55 41.14
C SER A 173 27.28 -64.64 41.64
N ASN A 174 27.57 -64.66 42.95
CA ASN A 174 28.64 -63.88 43.57
C ASN A 174 28.52 -62.34 43.40
N ALA A 175 27.32 -61.82 43.19
CA ALA A 175 27.02 -60.40 43.11
C ALA A 175 25.64 -60.10 43.70
N LEU A 176 25.43 -58.87 44.14
CA LEU A 176 24.15 -58.40 44.66
C LEU A 176 23.25 -58.02 43.48
N SER A 177 22.13 -58.70 43.32
CA SER A 177 21.08 -58.28 42.38
C SER A 177 20.03 -57.48 43.13
N LEU A 178 19.86 -56.19 42.80
CA LEU A 178 18.80 -55.38 43.39
C LEU A 178 17.45 -55.77 42.80
N ASN A 179 16.42 -55.74 43.64
CA ASN A 179 15.06 -56.05 43.20
C ASN A 179 14.45 -54.86 42.44
N PRO A 180 13.74 -55.10 41.33
CA PRO A 180 13.05 -54.03 40.62
C PRO A 180 11.84 -53.54 41.44
N ASN A 181 11.82 -52.25 41.76
CA ASN A 181 10.66 -51.52 42.27
C ASN A 181 9.60 -51.29 41.19
N VAL A 182 10.04 -51.06 39.96
CA VAL A 182 9.17 -50.98 38.77
C VAL A 182 8.95 -52.40 38.28
N THR A 183 7.71 -52.88 38.29
CA THR A 183 7.40 -54.24 37.83
C THR A 183 7.45 -54.35 36.30
N ARG A 184 7.47 -55.58 35.79
CA ARG A 184 7.40 -55.84 34.34
C ARG A 184 6.12 -55.26 33.73
N GLU A 185 4.99 -55.39 34.44
CA GLU A 185 3.70 -54.86 34.02
C GLU A 185 3.74 -53.33 33.94
N GLN A 186 4.35 -52.67 34.91
CA GLN A 186 4.55 -51.22 34.87
C GLN A 186 5.43 -50.80 33.68
N ALA A 187 6.49 -51.55 33.38
CA ALA A 187 7.32 -51.29 32.18
C ALA A 187 6.54 -51.49 30.87
N VAL A 188 5.61 -52.46 30.81
CA VAL A 188 4.67 -52.63 29.68
C VAL A 188 3.69 -51.45 29.60
N ASP A 189 3.18 -50.97 30.73
CA ASP A 189 2.30 -49.79 30.78
C ASP A 189 3.01 -48.52 30.30
N VAL A 190 4.33 -48.39 30.51
CA VAL A 190 5.12 -47.31 29.91
C VAL A 190 5.09 -47.38 28.38
N VAL A 191 5.33 -48.56 27.80
CA VAL A 191 5.27 -48.76 26.33
C VAL A 191 3.90 -48.38 25.78
N LYS A 192 2.84 -48.84 26.46
CA LYS A 192 1.45 -48.54 26.09
C LYS A 192 1.19 -47.03 26.13
N THR A 193 1.57 -46.37 27.22
CA THR A 193 1.41 -44.92 27.40
C THR A 193 2.14 -44.13 26.31
N LEU A 194 3.40 -44.48 26.01
CA LEU A 194 4.17 -43.82 24.96
C LEU A 194 3.58 -44.05 23.56
N SER A 195 3.10 -45.26 23.29
CA SER A 195 2.44 -45.60 22.01
C SER A 195 1.13 -44.82 21.84
N GLU A 196 0.32 -44.71 22.89
CA GLU A 196 -0.92 -43.93 22.90
C GLU A 196 -0.63 -42.44 22.65
N LEU A 197 0.41 -41.89 23.30
CA LEU A 197 0.84 -40.50 23.10
C LEU A 197 1.35 -40.25 21.68
N GLU A 198 2.13 -41.18 21.12
CA GLU A 198 2.63 -41.09 19.76
C GLU A 198 1.48 -41.11 18.75
N GLN A 199 0.56 -42.08 18.88
CA GLN A 199 -0.62 -42.21 18.02
C GLN A 199 -1.54 -41.00 18.12
N ALA A 200 -1.81 -40.52 19.34
CA ALA A 200 -2.63 -39.33 19.54
C ALA A 200 -1.98 -38.09 18.92
N SER A 201 -0.64 -37.95 19.03
CA SER A 201 0.09 -36.84 18.41
C SER A 201 0.10 -36.91 16.89
N MET A 202 0.22 -38.11 16.30
CA MET A 202 0.09 -38.30 14.86
C MET A 202 -1.33 -37.97 14.37
N GLY A 203 -2.36 -38.46 15.06
CA GLY A 203 -3.74 -38.14 14.75
C GLY A 203 -4.05 -36.64 14.84
N ASP A 204 -3.46 -35.94 15.82
CA ASP A 204 -3.55 -34.48 15.93
C ASP A 204 -2.89 -33.75 14.75
N LEU A 205 -1.73 -34.21 14.27
CA LEU A 205 -1.08 -33.65 13.09
C LEU A 205 -1.94 -33.84 11.83
N GLU A 206 -2.55 -35.01 11.66
CA GLU A 206 -3.48 -35.29 10.56
C GLU A 206 -4.74 -34.42 10.65
N LYS A 207 -5.27 -34.22 11.86
CA LYS A 207 -6.40 -33.30 12.10
C LYS A 207 -6.04 -31.86 11.75
N LEU A 208 -4.88 -31.35 12.18
CA LEU A 208 -4.43 -29.99 11.83
C LEU A 208 -4.21 -29.82 10.32
N ALA A 209 -3.67 -30.83 9.64
CA ALA A 209 -3.55 -30.83 8.19
C ALA A 209 -4.94 -30.75 7.52
N SER A 210 -5.89 -31.58 7.97
CA SER A 210 -7.27 -31.59 7.47
C SER A 210 -7.99 -30.25 7.70
N VAL A 211 -7.79 -29.65 8.88
CA VAL A 211 -8.30 -28.31 9.23
C VAL A 211 -7.77 -27.26 8.27
N LYS A 212 -6.45 -27.23 8.06
CA LYS A 212 -5.80 -26.28 7.16
C LYS A 212 -6.33 -26.41 5.74
N GLU A 213 -6.43 -27.64 5.24
CA GLU A 213 -6.96 -27.92 3.92
C GLU A 213 -8.42 -27.46 3.78
N ALA A 214 -9.27 -27.80 4.76
CA ALA A 214 -10.68 -27.38 4.77
C ALA A 214 -10.82 -25.85 4.76
N LEU A 215 -10.04 -25.14 5.58
CA LEU A 215 -10.02 -23.67 5.60
C LEU A 215 -9.66 -23.09 4.23
N LEU A 216 -8.56 -23.56 3.62
CA LEU A 216 -8.08 -23.03 2.34
C LEU A 216 -9.05 -23.34 1.19
N ASN A 217 -9.54 -24.56 1.12
CA ASN A 217 -10.49 -24.97 0.08
C ASN A 217 -11.79 -24.19 0.18
N GLN A 218 -12.33 -24.03 1.40
CA GLN A 218 -13.57 -23.31 1.61
C GLN A 218 -13.42 -21.80 1.39
N THR A 219 -12.30 -21.20 1.81
CA THR A 219 -12.01 -19.78 1.52
C THR A 219 -11.91 -19.58 0.01
N ARG A 220 -11.19 -20.44 -0.69
CA ARG A 220 -11.06 -20.36 -2.16
C ARG A 220 -12.41 -20.46 -2.85
N TYR A 221 -13.27 -21.39 -2.42
CA TYR A 221 -14.63 -21.52 -2.93
C TYR A 221 -15.42 -20.22 -2.79
N TRP A 222 -15.46 -19.65 -1.59
CA TRP A 222 -16.22 -18.42 -1.32
C TRP A 222 -15.66 -17.18 -2.00
N VAL A 223 -14.33 -17.06 -2.09
CA VAL A 223 -13.68 -16.00 -2.86
C VAL A 223 -14.04 -16.07 -4.35
N LEU A 224 -14.05 -17.27 -4.93
CA LEU A 224 -14.47 -17.46 -6.33
C LEU A 224 -15.95 -17.11 -6.52
N GLN A 225 -16.84 -17.61 -5.66
CA GLN A 225 -18.26 -17.30 -5.70
C GLN A 225 -18.52 -15.79 -5.60
N GLN A 226 -17.90 -15.11 -4.64
CA GLN A 226 -18.07 -13.66 -4.46
C GLN A 226 -17.50 -12.88 -5.65
N THR A 227 -16.35 -13.30 -6.18
CA THR A 227 -15.76 -12.69 -7.38
C THR A 227 -16.69 -12.79 -8.58
N ASP A 228 -17.35 -13.94 -8.76
CA ASP A 228 -18.31 -14.12 -9.85
C ASP A 228 -19.60 -13.33 -9.62
N GLN A 229 -20.10 -13.23 -8.38
CA GLN A 229 -21.21 -12.33 -8.03
C GLN A 229 -20.86 -10.86 -8.34
N ILE A 230 -19.65 -10.40 -8.01
CA ILE A 230 -19.16 -9.06 -8.37
C ILE A 230 -19.19 -8.87 -9.90
N LYS A 231 -18.77 -9.87 -10.69
CA LYS A 231 -18.83 -9.79 -12.17
C LYS A 231 -20.27 -9.70 -12.68
N VAL A 232 -21.18 -10.50 -12.14
CA VAL A 232 -22.61 -10.46 -12.51
C VAL A 232 -23.20 -9.10 -12.19
N MET A 233 -23.04 -8.63 -10.95
CA MET A 233 -23.47 -7.30 -10.52
C MET A 233 -22.88 -6.19 -11.38
N GLN A 234 -21.59 -6.29 -11.74
CA GLN A 234 -20.93 -5.32 -12.61
C GLN A 234 -21.57 -5.32 -14.01
N ARG A 235 -21.84 -6.48 -14.60
CA ARG A 235 -22.50 -6.58 -15.91
C ARG A 235 -23.92 -6.01 -15.86
N ASP A 236 -24.73 -6.41 -14.89
CA ASP A 236 -26.13 -5.97 -14.77
C ASP A 236 -26.23 -4.46 -14.57
N ARG A 237 -25.43 -3.89 -13.66
CA ARG A 237 -25.39 -2.44 -13.44
C ARG A 237 -24.84 -1.70 -14.66
N THR A 238 -23.84 -2.25 -15.35
CA THR A 238 -23.33 -1.64 -16.60
C THR A 238 -24.43 -1.59 -17.67
N LEU A 239 -25.21 -2.66 -17.83
CA LEU A 239 -26.35 -2.67 -18.76
C LEU A 239 -27.40 -1.62 -18.38
N THR A 240 -27.72 -1.47 -17.09
CA THR A 240 -28.63 -0.41 -16.63
C THR A 240 -28.07 0.99 -16.90
N ILE A 241 -26.78 1.21 -16.66
CA ILE A 241 -26.10 2.49 -16.97
C ILE A 241 -26.14 2.77 -18.48
N GLU A 242 -25.94 1.77 -19.34
CA GLU A 242 -26.01 1.95 -20.80
C GLU A 242 -27.43 2.27 -21.28
N LYS A 243 -28.46 1.62 -20.71
CA LYS A 243 -29.86 1.98 -20.97
C LYS A 243 -30.14 3.43 -20.57
N GLU A 244 -29.68 3.83 -19.39
CA GLU A 244 -29.88 5.20 -18.91
C GLU A 244 -29.08 6.23 -19.72
N ARG A 245 -27.87 5.87 -20.17
CA ARG A 245 -27.10 6.68 -21.13
C ARG A 245 -27.85 6.90 -22.43
N ALA A 246 -28.50 5.88 -22.98
CA ALA A 246 -29.32 6.01 -24.18
C ALA A 246 -30.52 6.95 -23.96
N ASN A 247 -31.22 6.80 -22.83
CA ASN A 247 -32.33 7.67 -22.44
C ASN A 247 -31.87 9.15 -22.31
N ILE A 248 -30.76 9.37 -21.61
CA ILE A 248 -30.18 10.71 -21.41
C ILE A 248 -29.68 11.30 -22.73
N ARG A 249 -29.09 10.50 -23.62
CA ARG A 249 -28.68 10.96 -24.96
C ARG A 249 -29.87 11.44 -25.77
N ALA A 250 -30.96 10.68 -25.80
CA ALA A 250 -32.20 11.10 -26.47
C ALA A 250 -32.80 12.36 -25.84
N LEU A 251 -32.70 12.53 -24.51
CA LEU A 251 -33.13 13.74 -23.84
C LEU A 251 -32.25 14.95 -24.19
N ILE A 252 -30.93 14.77 -24.26
CA ILE A 252 -29.98 15.81 -24.67
C ILE A 252 -30.26 16.24 -26.12
N GLU A 253 -30.55 15.31 -27.02
CA GLU A 253 -30.96 15.63 -28.40
C GLU A 253 -32.24 16.46 -28.43
N LYS A 254 -33.26 16.10 -27.64
CA LYS A 254 -34.49 16.92 -27.49
C LYS A 254 -34.18 18.32 -26.93
N LEU A 255 -33.26 18.43 -25.98
CA LEU A 255 -32.83 19.71 -25.43
C LEU A 255 -32.09 20.56 -26.48
N HIS A 256 -31.22 19.96 -27.29
CA HIS A 256 -30.56 20.64 -28.40
C HIS A 256 -31.56 21.16 -29.42
N PHE A 257 -32.52 20.32 -29.83
CA PHE A 257 -33.58 20.74 -30.74
C PHE A 257 -34.43 21.88 -30.15
N GLY A 258 -34.79 21.78 -28.86
CA GLY A 258 -35.50 22.84 -28.16
C GLY A 258 -34.72 24.15 -28.07
N ARG A 259 -33.40 24.07 -27.87
CA ARG A 259 -32.49 25.23 -27.88
C ARG A 259 -32.46 25.88 -29.26
N GLU A 260 -32.24 25.10 -30.31
CA GLU A 260 -32.15 25.58 -31.69
C GLU A 260 -33.47 26.21 -32.14
N SER A 261 -34.61 25.58 -31.82
CA SER A 261 -35.94 26.14 -32.12
C SER A 261 -36.13 27.50 -31.44
N LYS A 262 -35.81 27.63 -30.15
CA LYS A 262 -35.97 28.91 -29.43
C LYS A 262 -35.04 30.00 -29.95
N ILE A 263 -33.80 29.66 -30.30
CA ILE A 263 -32.87 30.61 -30.92
C ILE A 263 -33.42 31.06 -32.27
N ALA A 264 -33.87 30.12 -33.11
CA ALA A 264 -34.43 30.42 -34.42
C ALA A 264 -35.70 31.30 -34.33
N ASP A 265 -36.59 31.05 -33.37
CA ASP A 265 -37.80 31.86 -33.16
C ASP A 265 -37.44 33.29 -32.72
N ALA A 266 -36.46 33.43 -31.82
CA ALA A 266 -36.00 34.73 -31.35
C ALA A 266 -35.30 35.51 -32.48
N GLU A 267 -34.41 34.86 -33.23
CA GLU A 267 -33.71 35.44 -34.39
C GLU A 267 -34.71 35.84 -35.49
N LYS A 268 -35.67 34.98 -35.82
CA LYS A 268 -36.72 35.28 -36.80
C LYS A 268 -37.53 36.51 -36.40
N THR A 269 -37.93 36.60 -35.14
CA THR A 269 -38.69 37.75 -34.61
C THR A 269 -37.86 39.05 -34.71
N ALA A 270 -36.56 38.98 -34.40
CA ALA A 270 -35.66 40.12 -34.52
C ALA A 270 -35.44 40.53 -36.00
N ASP A 271 -35.23 39.56 -36.88
CA ASP A 271 -35.03 39.78 -38.32
C ASP A 271 -36.26 40.39 -38.99
N GLU A 272 -37.46 39.93 -38.66
CA GLU A 272 -38.71 40.53 -39.15
C GLU A 272 -38.81 42.00 -38.76
N ARG A 273 -38.40 42.35 -37.53
CA ARG A 273 -38.40 43.71 -37.02
C ARG A 273 -37.30 44.58 -37.65
N ILE A 274 -36.10 44.02 -37.86
CA ILE A 274 -35.01 44.70 -38.58
C ILE A 274 -35.41 44.96 -40.02
N LYS A 275 -35.98 43.97 -40.73
CA LYS A 275 -36.46 44.14 -42.12
C LYS A 275 -37.52 45.24 -42.24
N ALA A 276 -38.44 45.33 -41.28
CA ALA A 276 -39.44 46.40 -41.25
C ALA A 276 -38.77 47.79 -41.11
N LEU A 277 -37.79 47.91 -40.22
CA LEU A 277 -37.02 49.15 -40.03
C LEU A 277 -36.10 49.48 -41.22
N GLU A 278 -35.47 48.49 -41.85
CA GLU A 278 -34.66 48.67 -43.07
C GLU A 278 -35.52 49.12 -44.25
N LYS A 279 -36.76 48.62 -44.36
CA LYS A 279 -37.73 49.10 -45.35
C LYS A 279 -38.09 50.57 -45.09
N GLU A 280 -38.40 50.93 -43.84
CA GLU A 280 -38.64 52.33 -43.45
C GLU A 280 -37.42 53.20 -43.75
N GLN A 281 -36.21 52.71 -43.46
CA GLN A 281 -34.95 53.40 -43.75
C GLN A 281 -34.76 53.64 -45.26
N ALA A 282 -35.02 52.64 -46.10
CA ALA A 282 -34.92 52.77 -47.55
C ALA A 282 -35.94 53.75 -48.14
N GLU A 283 -37.19 53.73 -47.64
CA GLU A 283 -38.22 54.69 -48.03
C GLU A 283 -37.83 56.12 -47.63
N LEU A 284 -37.30 56.30 -46.42
CA LEU A 284 -36.81 57.60 -45.94
C LEU A 284 -35.61 58.09 -46.75
N LEU A 285 -34.65 57.22 -47.09
CA LEU A 285 -33.50 57.58 -47.94
C LEU A 285 -33.94 58.05 -49.34
N ASN A 286 -34.89 57.37 -49.96
CA ASN A 286 -35.45 57.79 -51.25
C ASN A 286 -36.15 59.15 -51.14
N GLN A 287 -36.94 59.37 -50.09
CA GLN A 287 -37.58 60.67 -49.82
C GLN A 287 -36.53 61.77 -49.61
N LEU A 288 -35.48 61.48 -48.87
CA LEU A 288 -34.40 62.43 -48.56
C LEU A 288 -33.59 62.77 -49.81
N GLN A 289 -33.32 61.80 -50.69
CA GLN A 289 -32.70 62.04 -51.98
C GLN A 289 -33.57 62.94 -52.87
N ASN A 290 -34.88 62.71 -52.91
CA ASN A 290 -35.82 63.55 -53.66
C ASN A 290 -35.87 64.98 -53.09
N LEU A 291 -35.94 65.13 -51.76
CA LEU A 291 -35.92 66.43 -51.10
C LEU A 291 -34.60 67.18 -51.32
N LYS A 292 -33.45 66.49 -51.27
CA LYS A 292 -32.14 67.07 -51.60
C LYS A 292 -32.07 67.51 -53.07
N GLN A 293 -32.62 66.73 -54.00
CA GLN A 293 -32.70 67.12 -55.40
C GLN A 293 -33.58 68.36 -55.60
N GLN A 294 -34.75 68.40 -54.96
CA GLN A 294 -35.65 69.56 -54.98
C GLN A 294 -34.97 70.81 -54.37
N MET A 295 -34.18 70.64 -53.31
CA MET A 295 -33.40 71.70 -52.70
C MET A 295 -32.35 72.25 -53.67
N VAL A 296 -31.61 71.39 -54.36
CA VAL A 296 -30.63 71.78 -55.39
C VAL A 296 -31.32 72.55 -56.53
N ASP A 297 -32.47 72.07 -57.02
CA ASP A 297 -33.19 72.72 -58.11
C ASP A 297 -33.80 74.06 -57.67
N ASN A 298 -34.26 74.18 -56.42
CA ASN A 298 -34.73 75.45 -55.87
C ASN A 298 -33.60 76.44 -55.65
N LEU A 299 -32.43 76.01 -55.21
CA LEU A 299 -31.25 76.87 -55.09
C LEU A 299 -30.78 77.37 -56.46
N ARG A 300 -30.79 76.53 -57.50
CA ARG A 300 -30.52 76.97 -58.88
C ARG A 300 -31.51 78.02 -59.37
N LYS A 301 -32.82 77.79 -59.17
CA LYS A 301 -33.86 78.76 -59.53
C LYS A 301 -33.70 80.08 -58.77
N LEU A 302 -33.37 80.01 -57.48
CA LEU A 302 -33.10 81.19 -56.65
C LEU A 302 -31.92 81.99 -57.22
N GLU A 303 -30.84 81.30 -57.59
CA GLU A 303 -29.64 81.90 -58.18
C GLU A 303 -29.94 82.56 -59.54
N ASP A 304 -30.70 81.88 -60.41
CA ASP A 304 -31.13 82.45 -61.69
C ASP A 304 -31.99 83.70 -61.52
N LEU A 305 -32.92 83.70 -60.56
CA LEU A 305 -33.76 84.85 -60.23
C LEU A 305 -32.92 86.03 -59.69
N LYS A 306 -31.94 85.74 -58.82
CA LYS A 306 -30.99 86.75 -58.31
C LYS A 306 -30.15 87.36 -59.43
N ASN A 307 -29.66 86.54 -60.35
CA ASN A 307 -28.89 86.99 -61.52
C ASN A 307 -29.73 87.84 -62.48
N GLN A 308 -30.98 87.45 -62.76
CA GLN A 308 -31.90 88.26 -63.59
C GLN A 308 -32.25 89.60 -62.93
N ARG A 309 -32.44 89.62 -61.61
CA ARG A 309 -32.67 90.84 -60.83
C ARG A 309 -31.46 91.79 -60.86
N ILE A 310 -30.23 91.25 -60.83
CA ILE A 310 -28.99 92.03 -60.99
C ILE A 310 -28.91 92.69 -62.38
N VAL A 311 -29.28 91.96 -63.45
CA VAL A 311 -29.30 92.52 -64.82
C VAL A 311 -30.30 93.67 -64.92
N LEU A 312 -31.53 93.49 -64.42
CA LEU A 312 -32.55 94.55 -64.41
C LEU A 312 -32.13 95.78 -63.58
N SER A 313 -31.39 95.59 -62.49
CA SER A 313 -30.82 96.69 -61.70
C SER A 313 -29.82 97.51 -62.53
N LYS A 314 -28.96 96.85 -63.32
CA LYS A 314 -28.01 97.52 -64.22
C LYS A 314 -28.71 98.26 -65.37
N ASP A 315 -29.77 97.66 -65.93
CA ASP A 315 -30.57 98.30 -66.98
C ASP A 315 -31.31 99.54 -66.43
N LYS A 316 -31.81 99.47 -65.18
CA LYS A 316 -32.41 100.62 -64.49
C LYS A 316 -31.41 101.77 -64.33
N GLU A 317 -30.19 101.48 -63.88
CA GLU A 317 -29.13 102.48 -63.73
C GLU A 317 -28.74 103.13 -65.08
N ALA A 318 -28.79 102.38 -66.18
CA ALA A 318 -28.52 102.90 -67.52
C ALA A 318 -29.66 103.81 -68.03
N VAL A 319 -30.92 103.44 -67.76
CA VAL A 319 -32.11 104.23 -68.11
C VAL A 319 -32.19 105.51 -67.27
N GLU A 320 -31.86 105.45 -65.98
CA GLU A 320 -31.78 106.63 -65.11
C GLU A 320 -30.71 107.61 -65.58
N ARG A 321 -29.52 107.13 -65.99
CA ARG A 321 -28.48 107.96 -66.61
C ARG A 321 -28.99 108.70 -67.85
N ARG A 322 -29.63 107.98 -68.78
CA ARG A 322 -30.28 108.58 -69.96
C ARG A 322 -31.33 109.62 -69.59
N ARG A 323 -32.15 109.37 -68.57
CA ARG A 323 -33.15 110.33 -68.07
C ARG A 323 -32.50 111.64 -67.64
N SER A 324 -31.43 111.57 -66.85
CA SER A 324 -30.69 112.75 -66.40
C SER A 324 -30.04 113.52 -67.55
N GLU A 325 -29.50 112.83 -68.57
CA GLU A 325 -28.92 113.46 -69.76
C GLU A 325 -29.97 114.18 -70.63
N THR A 326 -31.11 113.53 -70.90
CA THR A 326 -32.20 114.11 -71.70
C THR A 326 -32.84 115.29 -70.97
N SER A 327 -33.02 115.19 -69.65
CA SER A 327 -33.50 116.30 -68.82
C SER A 327 -32.57 117.51 -68.82
N ALA A 328 -31.25 117.28 -68.76
CA ALA A 328 -30.25 118.35 -68.85
C ALA A 328 -30.30 119.06 -70.21
N LYS A 329 -30.44 118.32 -71.31
CA LYS A 329 -30.59 118.88 -72.67
C LYS A 329 -31.87 119.72 -72.83
N ILE A 330 -32.99 119.27 -72.26
CA ILE A 330 -34.24 120.05 -72.23
C ILE A 330 -34.03 121.36 -71.47
N SER A 331 -33.35 121.30 -70.32
CA SER A 331 -33.06 122.48 -69.51
C SER A 331 -32.22 123.52 -70.29
N ASP A 332 -31.15 123.07 -70.95
CA ASP A 332 -30.25 123.95 -71.72
C ASP A 332 -30.95 124.60 -72.93
N LEU A 333 -31.75 123.82 -73.66
CA LEU A 333 -32.55 124.33 -74.78
C LEU A 333 -33.65 125.31 -74.34
N ARG A 334 -34.24 125.12 -73.15
CA ARG A 334 -35.20 126.09 -72.58
C ARG A 334 -34.53 127.42 -72.23
N VAL A 335 -33.31 127.40 -71.70
CA VAL A 335 -32.53 128.63 -71.45
C VAL A 335 -32.25 129.35 -72.77
N ARG A 336 -31.81 128.62 -73.80
CA ARG A 336 -31.54 129.18 -75.13
C ARG A 336 -32.78 129.75 -75.81
N LEU A 337 -33.93 129.07 -75.69
CA LEU A 337 -35.21 129.53 -76.19
C LEU A 337 -35.63 130.86 -75.55
N ASN A 338 -35.49 130.99 -74.23
CA ASN A 338 -35.86 132.21 -73.51
C ASN A 338 -34.98 133.39 -73.93
N PHE A 339 -33.68 133.17 -74.09
CA PHE A 339 -32.75 134.20 -74.60
C PHE A 339 -33.14 134.69 -76.00
N LEU A 340 -33.45 133.78 -76.92
CA LEU A 340 -33.84 134.13 -78.29
C LEU A 340 -35.21 134.84 -78.35
N LYS A 341 -36.16 134.47 -77.49
CA LYS A 341 -37.44 135.18 -77.35
C LYS A 341 -37.27 136.60 -76.86
N GLU A 342 -36.36 136.85 -75.92
CA GLU A 342 -36.01 138.22 -75.50
C GLU A 342 -35.34 139.01 -76.61
N GLU A 343 -34.43 138.40 -77.38
CA GLU A 343 -33.76 139.05 -78.51
C GLU A 343 -34.76 139.38 -79.64
N GLN A 344 -35.70 138.47 -79.92
CA GLN A 344 -36.83 138.70 -80.82
C GLN A 344 -37.66 139.92 -80.37
N LEU A 345 -38.06 139.98 -79.09
CA LEU A 345 -38.88 141.07 -78.56
C LEU A 345 -38.16 142.43 -78.64
N LYS A 346 -36.85 142.45 -78.37
CA LYS A 346 -36.02 143.66 -78.52
C LYS A 346 -35.95 144.12 -79.97
N LEU A 347 -35.76 143.22 -80.92
CA LEU A 347 -35.73 143.52 -82.36
C LEU A 347 -37.11 143.94 -82.89
N GLU A 348 -38.21 143.35 -82.40
CA GLU A 348 -39.58 143.74 -82.77
C GLU A 348 -39.89 145.18 -82.33
N ASN A 349 -39.49 145.56 -81.12
CA ASN A 349 -39.68 146.92 -80.60
C ASN A 349 -38.83 147.97 -81.35
N LEU A 350 -37.61 147.63 -81.75
CA LEU A 350 -36.74 148.49 -82.57
C LEU A 350 -37.31 148.70 -83.97
N ILE A 351 -37.88 147.66 -84.59
CA ILE A 351 -38.53 147.76 -85.90
C ILE A 351 -39.79 148.64 -85.83
N ALA A 352 -40.57 148.57 -84.75
CA ALA A 352 -41.81 149.33 -84.60
C ALA A 352 -41.63 150.85 -84.45
N THR A 353 -40.44 151.31 -84.06
CA THR A 353 -40.15 152.72 -83.73
C THR A 353 -39.26 153.44 -84.75
N TRP A 354 -38.84 152.75 -85.82
CA TRP A 354 -37.87 153.24 -86.80
C TRP A 354 -38.47 154.28 -87.77
N LYS A 355 -37.76 155.42 -87.99
CA LYS A 355 -38.17 156.51 -88.91
C LYS A 355 -37.11 156.87 -89.99
N GLY A 356 -36.04 156.08 -90.15
CA GLY A 356 -34.92 156.30 -91.09
C GLY A 356 -34.95 155.44 -92.37
N GLU A 357 -33.97 155.63 -93.25
CA GLU A 357 -33.87 155.07 -94.62
C GLU A 357 -33.93 153.53 -94.76
N SER A 358 -34.32 153.07 -95.96
CA SER A 358 -34.87 151.74 -96.28
C SER A 358 -33.94 150.51 -96.13
N ASN A 359 -32.62 150.66 -95.99
CA ASN A 359 -31.69 149.51 -96.03
C ASN A 359 -31.44 148.85 -94.66
N GLU A 360 -31.45 149.61 -93.56
CA GLU A 360 -31.18 149.07 -92.21
C GLU A 360 -32.39 148.32 -91.63
N LEU A 361 -33.61 148.75 -91.99
CA LEU A 361 -34.85 148.06 -91.64
C LEU A 361 -34.95 146.66 -92.28
N ALA A 362 -34.37 146.49 -93.49
CA ALA A 362 -34.30 145.20 -94.16
C ALA A 362 -33.35 144.22 -93.43
N ALA A 363 -32.21 144.71 -92.94
CA ALA A 363 -31.27 143.91 -92.15
C ALA A 363 -31.86 143.45 -90.80
N MET A 364 -32.62 144.32 -90.12
CA MET A 364 -33.29 143.95 -88.87
C MET A 364 -34.40 142.92 -89.08
N ARG A 365 -35.18 143.07 -90.16
CA ARG A 365 -36.21 142.08 -90.52
C ARG A 365 -35.62 140.71 -90.84
N GLU A 366 -34.48 140.65 -91.53
CA GLU A 366 -33.79 139.37 -91.76
C GLU A 366 -33.26 138.75 -90.45
N ARG A 367 -32.68 139.55 -89.56
CA ARG A 367 -32.21 139.04 -88.26
C ARG A 367 -33.36 138.49 -87.40
N LEU A 368 -34.52 139.16 -87.43
CA LEU A 368 -35.72 138.73 -86.74
C LEU A 368 -36.29 137.43 -87.33
N LEU A 369 -36.23 137.29 -88.66
CA LEU A 369 -36.61 136.07 -89.35
C LEU A 369 -35.64 134.92 -89.01
N GLY A 370 -34.34 135.22 -88.88
CA GLY A 370 -33.32 134.28 -88.39
C GLY A 370 -33.59 133.79 -86.96
N ILE A 371 -33.94 134.70 -86.05
CA ILE A 371 -34.29 134.35 -84.66
C ILE A 371 -35.56 133.52 -84.60
N ARG A 372 -36.60 133.86 -85.36
CA ARG A 372 -37.83 133.05 -85.45
C ARG A 372 -37.54 131.62 -85.94
N ARG A 373 -36.70 131.47 -86.98
CA ARG A 373 -36.27 130.14 -87.45
C ARG A 373 -35.50 129.35 -86.37
N GLU A 374 -34.68 130.00 -85.55
CA GLU A 374 -34.00 129.31 -84.42
C GLU A 374 -34.99 128.92 -83.31
N ILE A 375 -35.93 129.80 -82.97
CA ILE A 375 -36.99 129.51 -81.99
C ILE A 375 -37.80 128.29 -82.43
N ASP A 376 -38.19 128.20 -83.70
CA ASP A 376 -38.93 127.06 -84.23
C ASP A 376 -38.12 125.77 -84.19
N LYS A 377 -36.82 125.83 -84.54
CA LYS A 377 -35.90 124.68 -84.41
C LYS A 377 -35.74 124.21 -82.97
N ILE A 378 -35.65 125.13 -82.01
CA ILE A 378 -35.52 124.79 -80.59
C ILE A 378 -36.84 124.23 -80.04
N ASN A 379 -37.98 124.78 -80.45
CA ASN A 379 -39.28 124.24 -80.05
C ASN A 379 -39.49 122.81 -80.59
N GLU A 380 -39.10 122.53 -81.84
CA GLU A 380 -39.10 121.17 -82.39
C GLU A 380 -38.14 120.24 -81.64
N ALA A 381 -36.92 120.70 -81.32
CA ALA A 381 -35.98 119.93 -80.52
C ALA A 381 -36.49 119.63 -79.10
N LEU A 382 -37.16 120.59 -78.45
CA LEU A 382 -37.78 120.42 -77.15
C LEU A 382 -38.94 119.42 -77.19
N LEU A 383 -39.81 119.50 -78.21
CA LEU A 383 -40.89 118.52 -78.40
C LEU A 383 -40.35 117.10 -78.64
N SER A 384 -39.27 116.97 -79.40
CA SER A 384 -38.60 115.69 -79.61
C SER A 384 -38.01 115.13 -78.31
N LEU A 385 -37.33 115.97 -77.52
CA LEU A 385 -36.71 115.55 -76.26
C LEU A 385 -37.74 115.27 -75.16
N ASP A 386 -38.87 115.99 -75.10
CA ASP A 386 -39.96 115.69 -74.16
C ASP A 386 -40.59 114.32 -74.46
N ARG A 387 -40.75 113.98 -75.75
CA ARG A 387 -41.18 112.63 -76.15
C ARG A 387 -40.17 111.57 -75.73
N GLU A 388 -38.87 111.83 -75.92
CA GLU A 388 -37.81 110.91 -75.49
C GLU A 388 -37.77 110.75 -73.96
N LEU A 389 -37.96 111.85 -73.21
CA LEU A 389 -38.03 111.82 -71.75
C LEU A 389 -39.22 110.99 -71.26
N GLN A 390 -40.40 111.13 -71.88
CA GLN A 390 -41.55 110.30 -71.55
C GLN A 390 -41.29 108.81 -71.81
N VAL A 391 -40.66 108.46 -72.94
CA VAL A 391 -40.31 107.06 -73.26
C VAL A 391 -39.31 106.50 -72.24
N VAL A 392 -38.35 107.31 -71.79
CA VAL A 392 -37.37 106.92 -70.77
C VAL A 392 -38.04 106.76 -69.39
N GLU A 393 -39.02 107.60 -69.04
CA GLU A 393 -39.77 107.49 -67.79
C GLU A 393 -40.70 106.27 -67.76
N THR A 394 -41.33 105.92 -68.88
CA THR A 394 -42.11 104.67 -68.98
C THR A 394 -41.20 103.45 -68.84
N ALA A 395 -40.05 103.45 -69.54
CA ALA A 395 -39.07 102.36 -69.43
C ALA A 395 -38.53 102.18 -67.99
N SER A 396 -38.25 103.27 -67.27
CA SER A 396 -37.79 103.21 -65.87
C SER A 396 -38.84 102.60 -64.94
N ARG A 397 -40.11 102.98 -65.14
CA ARG A 397 -41.25 102.45 -64.35
C ARG A 397 -41.47 100.96 -64.63
N ASP A 398 -41.37 100.54 -65.89
CA ASP A 398 -41.54 99.13 -66.28
C ASP A 398 -40.42 98.22 -65.74
N ILE A 399 -39.18 98.73 -65.72
CA ILE A 399 -38.05 98.03 -65.09
C ILE A 399 -38.27 97.91 -63.58
N GLN A 400 -38.77 98.95 -62.91
CA GLN A 400 -39.06 98.89 -61.47
C GLN A 400 -40.15 97.87 -61.13
N ILE A 401 -41.23 97.83 -61.90
CA ILE A 401 -42.30 96.82 -61.73
C ILE A 401 -41.72 95.41 -61.89
N SER A 402 -40.83 95.22 -62.85
CA SER A 402 -40.16 93.93 -63.06
C SER A 402 -39.25 93.56 -61.89
N ILE A 403 -38.46 94.50 -61.34
CA ILE A 403 -37.63 94.29 -60.14
C ILE A 403 -38.49 93.84 -58.94
N ASP A 404 -39.60 94.53 -58.67
CA ASP A 404 -40.48 94.19 -57.55
C ASP A 404 -41.11 92.79 -57.72
N GLN A 405 -41.41 92.39 -58.96
CA GLN A 405 -41.88 91.03 -59.25
C GLN A 405 -40.78 89.98 -59.01
N PHE A 406 -39.53 90.26 -59.35
CA PHE A 406 -38.41 89.37 -59.06
C PHE A 406 -38.11 89.28 -57.56
N ASP A 407 -38.18 90.37 -56.81
CA ASP A 407 -37.96 90.37 -55.35
C ASP A 407 -39.01 89.52 -54.63
N ARG A 408 -40.29 89.58 -55.02
CA ARG A 408 -41.34 88.69 -54.49
C ARG A 408 -41.10 87.22 -54.84
N LYS A 409 -40.63 86.93 -56.06
CA LYS A 409 -40.29 85.56 -56.47
C LYS A 409 -39.10 85.02 -55.68
N ILE A 410 -38.07 85.85 -55.45
CA ILE A 410 -36.91 85.51 -54.61
C ILE A 410 -37.37 85.19 -53.18
N GLU A 411 -38.17 86.05 -52.56
CA GLU A 411 -38.67 85.84 -51.18
C GLU A 411 -39.50 84.56 -51.06
N SER A 412 -40.38 84.30 -52.03
CA SER A 412 -41.17 83.05 -52.08
C SER A 412 -40.28 81.82 -52.18
N GLN A 413 -39.19 81.91 -52.96
CA GLN A 413 -38.29 80.78 -53.17
C GLN A 413 -37.36 80.56 -51.97
N GLU A 414 -36.95 81.61 -51.27
CA GLU A 414 -36.19 81.52 -50.00
C GLU A 414 -37.02 80.85 -48.89
N LYS A 415 -38.31 81.19 -48.77
CA LYS A 415 -39.23 80.50 -47.83
C LYS A 415 -39.36 79.02 -48.16
N SER A 416 -39.48 78.68 -49.44
CA SER A 416 -39.52 77.28 -49.91
C SER A 416 -38.23 76.51 -49.56
N THR A 417 -37.06 77.14 -49.68
CA THR A 417 -35.78 76.51 -49.29
C THR A 417 -35.68 76.21 -47.79
N VAL A 418 -36.17 77.10 -46.91
CA VAL A 418 -36.14 76.87 -45.45
C VAL A 418 -37.07 75.71 -45.05
N VAL A 419 -38.24 75.60 -45.68
CA VAL A 419 -39.17 74.49 -45.45
C VAL A 419 -38.56 73.16 -45.88
N LEU A 420 -37.89 73.12 -47.04
CA LEU A 420 -37.18 71.93 -47.50
C LEU A 420 -36.04 71.53 -46.56
N ASP A 421 -35.26 72.50 -46.08
CA ASP A 421 -34.14 72.24 -45.15
C ASP A 421 -34.62 71.65 -43.81
N THR A 422 -35.71 72.20 -43.27
CA THR A 422 -36.36 71.66 -42.06
C THR A 422 -36.82 70.22 -42.27
N SER A 423 -37.45 69.94 -43.43
CA SER A 423 -37.91 68.58 -43.77
C SER A 423 -36.75 67.61 -43.95
N ILE A 424 -35.62 68.05 -44.51
CA ILE A 424 -34.38 67.25 -44.61
C ILE A 424 -33.86 66.90 -43.21
N GLN A 425 -33.76 67.87 -42.29
CA GLN A 425 -33.28 67.63 -40.93
C GLN A 425 -34.16 66.66 -40.13
N GLU A 426 -35.49 66.76 -40.25
CA GLU A 426 -36.42 65.83 -39.62
C GLU A 426 -36.21 64.39 -40.11
N LYS A 427 -36.03 64.22 -41.43
CA LYS A 427 -35.79 62.90 -42.05
C LYS A 427 -34.42 62.34 -41.67
N GLU A 428 -33.39 63.17 -41.59
CA GLU A 428 -32.05 62.77 -41.10
C GLU A 428 -32.09 62.33 -39.62
N SER A 429 -32.83 63.04 -38.78
CA SER A 429 -33.03 62.69 -37.37
C SER A 429 -33.76 61.35 -37.22
N ARG A 430 -34.80 61.11 -38.02
CA ARG A 430 -35.52 59.82 -38.03
C ARG A 430 -34.65 58.67 -38.50
N LEU A 431 -33.81 58.87 -39.52
CA LEU A 431 -32.84 57.87 -39.98
C LEU A 431 -31.84 57.49 -38.87
N SER A 432 -31.35 58.46 -38.11
CA SER A 432 -30.47 58.20 -36.97
C SER A 432 -31.17 57.39 -35.88
N ALA A 433 -32.42 57.73 -35.56
CA ALA A 433 -33.23 56.98 -34.59
C ALA A 433 -33.47 55.54 -35.02
N ILE A 434 -33.80 55.30 -36.30
CA ILE A 434 -33.97 53.94 -36.85
C ILE A 434 -32.66 53.14 -36.75
N SER A 435 -31.52 53.78 -37.07
CA SER A 435 -30.21 53.14 -36.94
C SER A 435 -29.91 52.69 -35.51
N HIS A 436 -30.24 53.52 -34.51
CA HIS A 436 -30.11 53.15 -33.10
C HIS A 436 -31.07 52.02 -32.70
N GLN A 437 -32.32 52.04 -33.16
CA GLN A 437 -33.27 50.95 -32.90
C GLN A 437 -32.80 49.61 -33.48
N ILE A 438 -32.28 49.58 -34.71
CA ILE A 438 -31.70 48.37 -35.30
C ILE A 438 -30.54 47.85 -34.44
N LYS A 439 -29.66 48.73 -33.97
CA LYS A 439 -28.53 48.37 -33.11
C LYS A 439 -28.99 47.81 -31.76
N ASP A 440 -30.00 48.41 -31.14
CA ASP A 440 -30.55 47.96 -29.86
C ASP A 440 -31.26 46.60 -29.99
N ILE A 441 -32.02 46.38 -31.08
CA ILE A 441 -32.62 45.07 -31.38
C ILE A 441 -31.53 44.01 -31.53
N ARG A 442 -30.47 44.30 -32.29
CA ARG A 442 -29.31 43.39 -32.46
C ARG A 442 -28.61 43.05 -31.14
N ARG A 443 -28.49 44.01 -30.22
CA ARG A 443 -27.93 43.75 -28.89
C ARG A 443 -28.87 42.89 -28.05
N SER A 444 -30.16 43.23 -28.02
CA SER A 444 -31.16 42.51 -27.23
C SER A 444 -31.27 41.04 -27.65
N ILE A 445 -31.29 40.75 -28.96
CA ILE A 445 -31.35 39.36 -29.44
C ILE A 445 -30.08 38.59 -29.09
N HIS A 446 -28.90 39.23 -29.17
CA HIS A 446 -27.65 38.59 -28.78
C HIS A 446 -27.65 38.18 -27.29
N GLU A 447 -28.14 39.06 -26.40
CA GLU A 447 -28.27 38.76 -24.97
C GLU A 447 -29.27 37.63 -24.71
N GLU A 448 -30.40 37.61 -25.42
CA GLU A 448 -31.40 36.55 -25.31
C GLU A 448 -30.87 35.19 -25.78
N VAL A 449 -30.16 35.16 -26.91
CA VAL A 449 -29.50 33.95 -27.43
C VAL A 449 -28.48 33.42 -26.42
N LEU A 450 -27.67 34.29 -25.80
CA LEU A 450 -26.72 33.90 -24.75
C LEU A 450 -27.43 33.33 -23.51
N LYS A 451 -28.58 33.89 -23.13
CA LYS A 451 -29.38 33.40 -22.01
C LYS A 451 -29.94 32.02 -22.29
N ILE A 452 -30.56 31.83 -23.46
CA ILE A 452 -31.06 30.52 -23.92
C ILE A 452 -29.91 29.50 -23.93
N ASP A 453 -28.76 29.86 -24.49
CA ASP A 453 -27.60 28.97 -24.56
C ASP A 453 -27.12 28.54 -23.17
N LYS A 454 -27.04 29.47 -22.22
CA LYS A 454 -26.65 29.19 -20.83
C LYS A 454 -27.65 28.27 -20.13
N GLU A 455 -28.95 28.52 -20.26
CA GLU A 455 -30.00 27.71 -19.63
C GLU A 455 -29.95 26.25 -20.11
N TYR A 456 -29.91 26.03 -21.43
CA TYR A 456 -29.86 24.67 -21.98
C TYR A 456 -28.54 23.97 -21.68
N ARG A 457 -27.41 24.69 -21.63
CA ARG A 457 -26.12 24.13 -21.22
C ARG A 457 -26.17 23.58 -19.79
N LEU A 458 -26.80 24.31 -18.86
CA LEU A 458 -26.96 23.85 -17.47
C LEU A 458 -27.84 22.60 -17.39
N LEU A 459 -28.95 22.54 -18.14
CA LEU A 459 -29.82 21.37 -18.19
C LEU A 459 -29.10 20.14 -18.75
N ILE A 460 -28.35 20.29 -19.84
CA ILE A 460 -27.56 19.20 -20.44
C ILE A 460 -26.52 18.69 -19.44
N GLU A 461 -25.83 19.60 -18.74
CA GLU A 461 -24.83 19.24 -17.74
C GLU A 461 -25.44 18.51 -16.54
N GLU A 462 -26.62 18.92 -16.08
CA GLU A 462 -27.35 18.19 -15.03
C GLU A 462 -27.66 16.75 -15.45
N GLN A 463 -28.09 16.53 -16.70
CA GLN A 463 -28.35 15.18 -17.19
C GLN A 463 -27.06 14.35 -17.26
N ARG A 464 -25.94 14.93 -17.68
CA ARG A 464 -24.63 14.24 -17.71
C ARG A 464 -24.18 13.80 -16.32
N LYS A 465 -24.33 14.67 -15.31
CA LYS A 465 -23.98 14.36 -13.90
C LYS A 465 -24.71 13.14 -13.33
N ARG A 466 -25.93 12.83 -13.81
CA ARG A 466 -26.66 11.62 -13.38
C ARG A 466 -25.93 10.34 -13.79
N ILE A 467 -25.33 10.30 -14.97
CA ILE A 467 -24.52 9.15 -15.43
C ILE A 467 -23.28 8.99 -14.55
N ASP A 468 -22.57 10.10 -14.29
CA ASP A 468 -21.36 10.09 -13.46
C ASP A 468 -21.67 9.60 -12.04
N ALA A 469 -22.81 10.01 -11.47
CA ALA A 469 -23.26 9.56 -10.16
C ALA A 469 -23.49 8.04 -10.13
N LEU A 470 -24.17 7.47 -11.13
CA LEU A 470 -24.40 6.02 -11.24
C LEU A 470 -23.09 5.24 -11.41
N GLN A 471 -22.15 5.76 -12.21
CA GLN A 471 -20.83 5.14 -12.37
C GLN A 471 -20.02 5.16 -11.08
N THR A 472 -20.07 6.29 -10.35
CA THR A 472 -19.40 6.44 -9.06
C THR A 472 -19.98 5.49 -8.02
N GLU A 473 -21.30 5.35 -7.97
CA GLU A 473 -21.98 4.40 -7.09
C GLU A 473 -21.58 2.95 -7.40
N LEU A 474 -21.58 2.55 -8.68
CA LEU A 474 -21.11 1.25 -9.13
C LEU A 474 -19.67 0.97 -8.68
N ALA A 475 -18.76 1.92 -8.92
CA ALA A 475 -17.36 1.79 -8.52
C ALA A 475 -17.22 1.62 -7.00
N LYS A 476 -18.00 2.38 -6.21
CA LYS A 476 -18.04 2.28 -4.76
C LYS A 476 -18.51 0.89 -4.30
N THR A 477 -19.61 0.38 -4.85
CA THR A 477 -20.16 -0.94 -4.49
C THR A 477 -19.19 -2.07 -4.85
N ILE A 478 -18.57 -2.04 -6.03
CA ILE A 478 -17.55 -3.05 -6.40
C ILE A 478 -16.35 -2.97 -5.45
N ALA A 479 -15.91 -1.76 -5.10
CA ALA A 479 -14.79 -1.57 -4.18
C ALA A 479 -15.09 -2.09 -2.77
N THR A 480 -16.31 -1.90 -2.25
CA THR A 480 -16.71 -2.46 -0.95
C THR A 480 -16.72 -3.98 -0.96
N GLU A 481 -17.26 -4.60 -2.01
CA GLU A 481 -17.28 -6.06 -2.12
C GLU A 481 -15.87 -6.66 -2.23
N ARG A 482 -14.97 -6.03 -3.00
CA ARG A 482 -13.56 -6.47 -3.08
C ARG A 482 -12.84 -6.35 -1.75
N ARG A 483 -13.11 -5.30 -0.96
CA ARG A 483 -12.54 -5.17 0.39
C ARG A 483 -12.93 -6.31 1.31
N PHE A 484 -14.15 -6.83 1.21
CA PHE A 484 -14.57 -7.99 2.00
C PHE A 484 -13.82 -9.27 1.60
N ILE A 485 -13.53 -9.46 0.31
CA ILE A 485 -12.67 -10.56 -0.16
C ILE A 485 -11.25 -10.42 0.41
N ASP A 486 -10.67 -9.21 0.38
CA ASP A 486 -9.32 -8.96 0.89
C ASP A 486 -9.23 -9.19 2.41
N GLU A 487 -10.24 -8.73 3.16
CA GLU A 487 -10.33 -8.93 4.60
C GLU A 487 -10.43 -10.41 4.96
N LEU A 488 -11.31 -11.15 4.28
CA LEU A 488 -11.47 -12.59 4.44
C LEU A 488 -10.16 -13.31 4.18
N THR A 489 -9.49 -13.00 3.07
CA THR A 489 -8.21 -13.62 2.68
C THR A 489 -7.12 -13.37 3.73
N LYS A 490 -7.04 -12.15 4.27
CA LYS A 490 -6.10 -11.81 5.35
C LYS A 490 -6.37 -12.59 6.64
N LYS A 491 -7.64 -12.70 7.03
CA LYS A 491 -8.03 -13.48 8.22
C LYS A 491 -7.75 -14.97 8.03
N THR A 492 -8.01 -15.52 6.85
CA THR A 492 -7.67 -16.90 6.50
C THR A 492 -6.17 -17.16 6.60
N GLU A 493 -5.32 -16.29 6.04
CA GLU A 493 -3.86 -16.44 6.17
C GLU A 493 -3.39 -16.35 7.62
N HIS A 494 -4.03 -15.50 8.44
CA HIS A 494 -3.73 -15.43 9.86
C HIS A 494 -4.04 -16.75 10.59
N ILE A 495 -5.23 -17.33 10.39
CA ILE A 495 -5.61 -18.61 11.01
C ILE A 495 -4.73 -19.75 10.49
N LYS A 496 -4.36 -19.74 9.20
CA LYS A 496 -3.42 -20.71 8.63
C LYS A 496 -2.06 -20.67 9.33
N LEU A 497 -1.50 -19.49 9.59
CA LEU A 497 -0.24 -19.35 10.31
C LEU A 497 -0.34 -19.86 11.75
N GLN A 498 -1.47 -19.63 12.41
CA GLN A 498 -1.74 -20.19 13.73
C GLN A 498 -1.72 -21.73 13.69
N ILE A 499 -2.40 -22.35 12.72
CA ILE A 499 -2.41 -23.81 12.53
C ILE A 499 -1.00 -24.33 12.26
N GLU A 500 -0.23 -23.69 11.38
CA GLU A 500 1.16 -24.09 11.07
C GLU A 500 2.08 -24.02 12.30
N ASN A 501 1.88 -23.03 13.17
CA ASN A 501 2.62 -22.93 14.43
C ASN A 501 2.27 -24.10 15.37
N LEU A 502 0.99 -24.45 15.54
CA LEU A 502 0.60 -25.62 16.33
C LEU A 502 1.13 -26.92 15.72
N THR A 503 1.09 -27.08 14.39
CA THR A 503 1.66 -28.23 13.68
C THR A 503 3.14 -28.37 13.98
N LYS A 504 3.90 -27.28 13.93
CA LYS A 504 5.33 -27.28 14.24
C LYS A 504 5.59 -27.70 15.69
N GLN A 505 4.90 -27.08 16.65
CA GLN A 505 5.06 -27.41 18.07
C GLN A 505 4.74 -28.87 18.36
N LYS A 506 3.64 -29.39 17.78
CA LYS A 506 3.25 -30.79 17.96
C LYS A 506 4.24 -31.77 17.31
N SER A 507 4.77 -31.43 16.14
CA SER A 507 5.82 -32.20 15.46
C SER A 507 7.11 -32.26 16.29
N ASP A 508 7.52 -31.12 16.86
CA ASP A 508 8.70 -31.05 17.73
C ASP A 508 8.51 -31.90 19.00
N SER A 509 7.33 -31.89 19.62
CA SER A 509 7.00 -32.75 20.77
C SER A 509 7.00 -34.23 20.40
N LEU A 510 6.47 -34.60 19.22
CA LEU A 510 6.51 -35.97 18.70
C LEU A 510 7.94 -36.46 18.47
N LEU A 511 8.80 -35.63 17.86
CA LEU A 511 10.21 -35.95 17.65
C LEU A 511 10.95 -36.17 18.98
N ARG A 512 10.66 -35.39 20.01
CA ARG A 512 11.23 -35.59 21.36
C ARG A 512 10.83 -36.95 21.94
N LEU A 513 9.57 -37.35 21.80
CA LEU A 513 9.09 -38.65 22.23
C LEU A 513 9.80 -39.79 21.47
N GLN A 514 9.99 -39.64 20.16
CA GLN A 514 10.69 -40.64 19.35
C GLN A 514 12.19 -40.76 19.67
N LYS A 515 12.83 -39.69 20.17
CA LYS A 515 14.22 -39.71 20.63
C LYS A 515 14.43 -40.47 21.94
N MET A 516 13.37 -40.73 22.72
CA MET A 516 13.44 -41.55 23.95
C MET A 516 13.46 -43.07 23.66
N THR A 517 13.78 -43.47 22.43
CA THR A 517 13.82 -44.87 22.00
C THR A 517 15.27 -45.32 21.79
N LEU A 518 15.56 -46.58 22.12
CA LEU A 518 16.83 -47.24 21.81
C LEU A 518 16.68 -48.14 20.59
N SER A 519 17.73 -48.24 19.78
CA SER A 519 17.77 -49.23 18.70
C SER A 519 18.26 -50.56 19.27
N LEU A 520 17.51 -51.63 19.03
CA LEU A 520 17.85 -52.96 19.51
C LEU A 520 18.87 -53.61 18.55
N PRO A 521 19.91 -54.29 19.06
CA PRO A 521 20.82 -55.08 18.23
C PRO A 521 20.08 -56.13 17.41
N SER A 522 20.56 -56.44 16.19
CA SER A 522 19.91 -57.38 15.26
C SER A 522 19.77 -58.82 15.77
N GLY A 523 20.51 -59.19 16.83
CA GLY A 523 20.36 -60.48 17.53
C GLY A 523 19.42 -60.45 18.74
N LEU A 524 18.95 -59.27 19.17
CA LEU A 524 18.13 -59.09 20.36
C LEU A 524 16.66 -58.88 19.99
N ASN A 525 15.99 -59.96 19.59
CA ASN A 525 14.56 -59.95 19.29
C ASN A 525 13.73 -60.12 20.57
N LEU A 526 13.28 -58.99 21.13
CA LEU A 526 12.44 -58.98 22.33
C LEU A 526 10.97 -59.13 21.94
N VAL A 527 10.37 -60.26 22.31
CA VAL A 527 8.91 -60.48 22.18
C VAL A 527 8.15 -59.77 23.31
N SER A 528 8.80 -59.51 24.44
CA SER A 528 8.22 -58.87 25.61
C SER A 528 9.27 -58.15 26.45
N SER A 529 8.81 -57.34 27.40
CA SER A 529 9.70 -56.66 28.37
C SER A 529 10.58 -57.67 29.08
N SER A 530 11.89 -57.44 29.01
CA SER A 530 12.92 -58.31 29.56
C SER A 530 13.76 -57.56 30.59
N LEU A 531 14.08 -58.26 31.69
CA LEU A 531 14.95 -57.71 32.73
C LEU A 531 16.39 -57.73 32.24
N VAL A 532 17.04 -56.59 32.40
CA VAL A 532 18.44 -56.36 32.12
C VAL A 532 19.12 -55.92 33.40
N GLN A 533 20.21 -56.57 33.73
CA GLN A 533 20.99 -56.31 34.92
C GLN A 533 22.25 -55.56 34.53
N PHE A 534 22.30 -54.32 35.01
CA PHE A 534 23.37 -53.40 34.75
C PHE A 534 24.40 -53.45 35.88
N PRO A 535 25.64 -53.92 35.65
CA PRO A 535 26.63 -54.05 36.71
C PRO A 535 27.21 -52.71 37.11
N LEU A 536 27.46 -52.54 38.40
CA LEU A 536 28.32 -51.53 38.97
C LEU A 536 29.10 -52.14 40.14
N TYR A 537 30.15 -51.47 40.59
CA TYR A 537 30.88 -51.87 41.78
C TYR A 537 30.72 -50.84 42.89
N LEU A 538 30.46 -51.32 44.09
CA LEU A 538 30.51 -50.53 45.32
C LEU A 538 31.85 -50.78 45.99
N ILE A 539 32.61 -49.70 46.22
CA ILE A 539 33.88 -49.74 46.93
C ILE A 539 33.74 -48.99 48.25
N GLY A 540 34.05 -49.65 49.35
CA GLY A 540 34.10 -49.03 50.68
C GLY A 540 35.52 -48.67 51.07
N PHE A 541 35.76 -47.38 51.31
CA PHE A 541 37.00 -46.84 51.85
C PHE A 541 36.82 -46.54 53.33
N GLU A 542 37.58 -47.22 54.17
CA GLU A 542 37.66 -46.93 55.61
C GLU A 542 38.50 -45.67 55.80
N THR A 543 37.89 -44.64 56.39
CA THR A 543 38.51 -43.37 56.74
C THR A 543 38.44 -43.15 58.25
N SER A 544 39.12 -42.12 58.76
CA SER A 544 39.00 -41.72 60.17
C SER A 544 37.58 -41.33 60.59
N GLY A 545 36.69 -41.00 59.64
CA GLY A 545 35.30 -40.61 59.90
C GLY A 545 34.26 -41.73 59.70
N GLY A 546 34.69 -42.94 59.32
CA GLY A 546 33.79 -44.03 58.95
C GLY A 546 34.09 -44.56 57.54
N ILE A 547 33.17 -45.38 57.01
CA ILE A 547 33.31 -45.94 55.65
C ILE A 547 32.69 -44.97 54.64
N GLU A 548 33.50 -44.46 53.72
CA GLU A 548 33.02 -43.74 52.54
C GLU A 548 32.81 -44.73 51.40
N TYR A 549 31.67 -44.63 50.72
CA TYR A 549 31.33 -45.50 49.60
C TYR A 549 31.52 -44.79 48.27
N GLU A 550 32.11 -45.48 47.30
CA GLU A 550 32.26 -45.02 45.93
C GLU A 550 31.62 -46.02 44.97
N LEU A 551 30.75 -45.52 44.08
CA LEU A 551 30.18 -46.27 42.99
C LEU A 551 31.08 -46.16 41.75
N CYS A 552 31.49 -47.30 41.23
CA CYS A 552 32.20 -47.44 39.96
C CYS A 552 31.25 -48.02 38.92
N PHE A 553 30.95 -47.23 37.89
CA PHE A 553 30.11 -47.63 36.77
C PHE A 553 30.93 -48.35 35.68
N PRO A 554 30.26 -49.03 34.74
CA PRO A 554 30.93 -49.70 33.64
C PRO A 554 31.90 -48.82 32.88
N LEU A 555 32.98 -49.46 32.43
CA LEU A 555 34.15 -48.78 31.91
C LEU A 555 34.43 -49.18 30.47
N HIS A 556 34.92 -48.21 29.70
CA HIS A 556 35.66 -48.47 28.48
C HIS A 556 37.13 -48.64 28.82
N PHE A 557 37.67 -49.79 28.47
CA PHE A 557 39.08 -50.07 28.59
C PHE A 557 39.75 -49.92 27.23
N LYS A 558 40.74 -49.03 27.16
CA LYS A 558 41.56 -48.80 25.97
C LYS A 558 43.02 -49.06 26.28
N ILE A 559 43.65 -49.81 25.39
CA ILE A 559 45.08 -50.07 25.42
C ILE A 559 45.71 -49.16 24.37
N SER A 560 46.48 -48.17 24.80
CA SER A 560 47.22 -47.28 23.90
C SER A 560 48.71 -47.61 23.94
N ARG A 561 49.40 -47.52 22.80
CA ARG A 561 50.87 -47.58 22.77
C ARG A 561 51.40 -46.17 22.99
N LYS A 562 52.04 -45.92 24.14
CA LYS A 562 52.73 -44.64 24.39
C LYS A 562 54.06 -44.56 23.66
N PHE A 563 54.80 -45.67 23.61
CA PHE A 563 56.08 -45.83 22.91
C PHE A 563 56.24 -47.31 22.46
N PRO A 564 57.17 -47.63 21.53
CA PRO A 564 57.47 -49.02 21.18
C PRO A 564 57.80 -49.85 22.43
N GLY A 565 56.99 -50.87 22.71
CA GLY A 565 57.15 -51.75 23.87
C GLY A 565 56.47 -51.30 25.18
N ILE A 566 55.91 -50.08 25.25
CA ILE A 566 55.19 -49.58 26.44
C ILE A 566 53.72 -49.36 26.10
N LYS A 567 52.87 -50.22 26.67
CA LYS A 567 51.41 -50.07 26.63
C LYS A 567 50.94 -49.31 27.86
N GLU A 568 50.05 -48.36 27.65
CA GLU A 568 49.32 -47.68 28.70
C GLU A 568 47.89 -48.21 28.76
N LEU A 569 47.45 -48.50 29.99
CA LEU A 569 46.08 -48.83 30.28
C LEU A 569 45.34 -47.54 30.58
N SER A 570 44.25 -47.30 29.86
CA SER A 570 43.36 -46.19 30.15
C SER A 570 41.95 -46.70 30.41
N PHE A 571 41.41 -46.29 31.55
CA PHE A 571 40.04 -46.54 31.95
C PHE A 571 39.27 -45.24 31.76
N GLY A 572 38.30 -45.25 30.86
CA GLY A 572 37.36 -44.15 30.68
C GLY A 572 35.96 -44.57 31.11
N PRO A 573 35.12 -43.61 31.55
CA PRO A 573 33.70 -43.87 31.63
C PRO A 573 33.18 -44.19 30.22
N VAL A 574 32.15 -45.02 30.15
CA VAL A 574 31.50 -45.36 28.87
C VAL A 574 30.98 -44.09 28.20
N SER A 575 30.34 -43.25 28.99
CA SER A 575 29.90 -41.91 28.62
C SER A 575 29.98 -41.01 29.84
N SER A 576 30.31 -39.75 29.60
CA SER A 576 30.33 -38.72 30.64
C SER A 576 28.93 -38.56 31.25
N SER A 577 27.87 -38.61 30.46
CA SER A 577 26.48 -38.57 30.90
C SER A 577 26.13 -39.80 31.74
N PHE A 578 26.69 -40.97 31.40
CA PHE A 578 26.50 -42.20 32.17
C PHE A 578 27.05 -42.07 33.60
N ASP A 579 28.31 -41.66 33.71
CA ASP A 579 29.03 -41.60 34.99
C ASP A 579 28.61 -40.41 35.85
N THR A 580 28.09 -39.34 35.27
CA THR A 580 27.63 -38.16 36.03
C THR A 580 26.16 -38.24 36.38
N VAL A 581 25.29 -38.50 35.41
CA VAL A 581 23.84 -38.44 35.61
C VAL A 581 23.35 -39.63 36.42
N PHE A 582 23.60 -40.85 35.96
CA PHE A 582 23.10 -42.03 36.67
C PHE A 582 23.73 -42.18 38.06
N LYS A 583 25.01 -41.82 38.22
CA LYS A 583 25.67 -41.74 39.52
C LYS A 583 25.00 -40.78 40.48
N THR A 584 24.74 -39.55 40.02
CA THR A 584 24.13 -38.52 40.86
C THR A 584 22.74 -38.95 41.28
N GLU A 585 21.94 -39.44 40.33
CA GLU A 585 20.56 -39.87 40.56
C GLU A 585 20.48 -41.11 41.48
N LEU A 586 21.38 -42.09 41.31
CA LEU A 586 21.44 -43.27 42.19
C LEU A 586 21.90 -42.91 43.61
N LEU A 587 22.91 -42.04 43.76
CA LEU A 587 23.36 -41.58 45.07
C LEU A 587 22.28 -40.76 45.78
N GLU A 588 21.59 -39.89 45.05
CA GLU A 588 20.45 -39.13 45.56
C GLU A 588 19.31 -40.08 45.98
N ALA A 589 19.00 -41.08 45.16
CA ALA A 589 18.00 -42.09 45.50
C ALA A 589 18.39 -42.89 46.76
N MET A 590 19.66 -43.26 46.94
CA MET A 590 20.14 -43.90 48.16
C MET A 590 19.95 -42.97 49.37
N ASN A 591 20.33 -41.70 49.26
CA ASN A 591 20.17 -40.73 50.35
C ASN A 591 18.71 -40.47 50.73
N LEU A 592 17.79 -40.51 49.75
CA LEU A 592 16.36 -40.27 49.96
C LEU A 592 15.59 -41.53 50.40
N ASN A 593 16.11 -42.72 50.08
CA ASN A 593 15.47 -44.00 50.36
C ASN A 593 16.38 -44.88 51.23
N SER A 594 16.20 -44.78 52.55
CA SER A 594 16.99 -45.55 53.52
C SER A 594 16.86 -47.07 53.34
N MET A 595 15.76 -47.57 52.76
CA MET A 595 15.60 -49.01 52.47
C MET A 595 16.50 -49.43 51.30
N LEU A 596 16.57 -48.62 50.24
CA LEU A 596 17.46 -48.86 49.09
C LEU A 596 18.93 -48.77 49.51
N GLU A 597 19.29 -47.76 50.30
CA GLU A 597 20.63 -47.63 50.85
C GLU A 597 21.00 -48.88 51.68
N LYS A 598 20.11 -49.29 52.59
CA LYS A 598 20.32 -50.48 53.43
C LYS A 598 20.45 -51.76 52.60
N GLU A 599 19.60 -51.96 51.60
CA GLU A 599 19.66 -53.10 50.68
C GLU A 599 21.01 -53.16 49.96
N ILE A 600 21.47 -52.03 49.41
CA ILE A 600 22.78 -51.95 48.74
C ILE A 600 23.92 -52.22 49.72
N LEU A 601 23.95 -51.56 50.87
CA LEU A 601 25.07 -51.64 51.80
C LEU A 601 25.16 -53.00 52.51
N GLU A 602 24.05 -53.53 53.01
CA GLU A 602 24.02 -54.84 53.67
C GLU A 602 24.21 -55.98 52.67
N GLY A 603 23.54 -55.91 51.52
CA GLY A 603 23.71 -56.88 50.44
C GLY A 603 25.15 -56.92 49.93
N SER A 604 25.78 -55.75 49.76
CA SER A 604 27.18 -55.66 49.31
C SER A 604 28.15 -56.31 50.29
N ARG A 605 27.90 -56.22 51.60
CA ARG A 605 28.74 -56.91 52.60
C ARG A 605 28.71 -58.43 52.42
N VAL A 606 27.56 -59.00 52.06
CA VAL A 606 27.41 -60.45 51.81
C VAL A 606 28.20 -60.88 50.57
N VAL A 607 28.22 -60.06 49.52
CA VAL A 607 28.91 -60.35 48.25
C VAL A 607 30.29 -59.70 48.15
N ASN A 608 30.91 -59.38 49.29
CA ASN A 608 32.21 -58.74 49.33
C ASN A 608 33.28 -59.67 48.73
N LEU A 609 33.94 -59.24 47.65
CA LEU A 609 34.97 -60.01 46.97
C LEU A 609 36.13 -60.37 47.91
N PHE A 610 36.43 -59.56 48.92
CA PHE A 610 37.45 -59.89 49.92
C PHE A 610 37.08 -61.06 50.83
N GLN A 611 35.79 -61.36 50.98
CA GLN A 611 35.29 -62.47 51.78
C GLN A 611 35.04 -63.74 50.95
N SER A 612 35.01 -63.62 49.62
CA SER A 612 34.87 -64.76 48.72
C SER A 612 36.07 -65.70 48.80
N SER A 613 35.78 -67.01 48.88
CA SER A 613 36.80 -68.06 48.92
C SER A 613 37.57 -68.20 47.61
N THR A 614 36.97 -67.82 46.49
CA THR A 614 37.53 -68.02 45.14
C THR A 614 38.03 -66.72 44.49
N ALA A 615 37.61 -65.54 44.98
CA ALA A 615 37.90 -64.27 44.31
C ALA A 615 39.40 -63.93 44.24
N TRP A 616 40.22 -64.36 45.21
CA TRP A 616 41.68 -64.20 45.12
C TRP A 616 42.26 -65.01 43.96
N GLU A 617 41.85 -66.27 43.80
CA GLU A 617 42.29 -67.14 42.72
C GLU A 617 41.84 -66.59 41.35
N THR A 618 40.59 -66.11 41.28
CA THR A 618 40.06 -65.41 40.11
C THR A 618 40.90 -64.19 39.73
N LEU A 619 41.25 -63.34 40.70
CA LEU A 619 42.09 -62.16 40.49
C LEU A 619 43.49 -62.57 39.98
N VAL A 620 44.13 -63.55 40.60
CA VAL A 620 45.45 -64.01 40.20
C VAL A 620 45.44 -64.59 38.78
N LYS A 621 44.46 -65.45 38.48
CA LYS A 621 44.28 -66.03 37.15
C LYS A 621 44.09 -64.93 36.09
N GLY A 622 43.20 -63.96 36.36
CA GLY A 622 42.98 -62.82 35.46
C GLY A 622 44.24 -61.98 35.23
N LEU A 623 45.03 -61.70 36.27
CA LEU A 623 46.29 -60.97 36.14
C LEU A 623 47.31 -61.74 35.27
N ASP A 624 47.40 -63.06 35.44
CA ASP A 624 48.31 -63.89 34.66
C ASP A 624 47.85 -64.02 33.18
N GLU A 625 46.54 -64.02 32.92
CA GLU A 625 45.99 -63.93 31.57
C GLU A 625 46.27 -62.57 30.92
N LEU A 626 46.04 -61.46 31.63
CA LEU A 626 46.39 -60.10 31.16
C LEU A 626 47.88 -59.98 30.83
N LYS A 627 48.75 -60.64 31.60
CA LYS A 627 50.19 -60.74 31.33
C LYS A 627 50.45 -61.50 30.03
N THR A 628 49.81 -62.65 29.86
CA THR A 628 49.96 -63.50 28.67
C THR A 628 49.51 -62.78 27.40
N MET A 629 48.47 -61.95 27.49
CA MET A 629 48.03 -61.06 26.41
C MET A 629 48.99 -59.87 26.19
N GLY A 630 50.00 -59.72 27.04
CA GLY A 630 50.97 -58.63 27.01
C GLY A 630 50.34 -57.28 27.29
N TRP A 631 49.28 -57.22 28.11
CA TRP A 631 48.60 -55.96 28.47
C TRP A 631 49.25 -55.31 29.70
N ILE A 632 49.76 -56.12 30.63
CA ILE A 632 50.38 -55.66 31.88
C ILE A 632 51.76 -56.28 32.11
N SER A 633 52.58 -55.61 32.92
CA SER A 633 53.93 -56.07 33.27
C SER A 633 53.97 -56.88 34.58
N ASP A 634 55.01 -57.71 34.74
CA ASP A 634 55.27 -58.43 35.99
C ASP A 634 55.39 -57.52 37.21
N ARG A 635 55.86 -56.29 37.01
CA ARG A 635 55.93 -55.29 38.08
C ARG A 635 54.54 -54.93 38.59
N LEU A 636 53.61 -54.67 37.68
CA LEU A 636 52.24 -54.26 38.04
C LEU A 636 51.48 -55.41 38.73
N ILE A 637 51.67 -56.64 38.25
CA ILE A 637 51.11 -57.84 38.89
C ILE A 637 51.61 -57.98 40.33
N ARG A 638 52.92 -57.83 40.56
CA ARG A 638 53.49 -57.88 41.91
C ARG A 638 52.93 -56.78 42.80
N GLN A 639 52.77 -55.56 42.28
CA GLN A 639 52.19 -54.45 43.03
C GLN A 639 50.76 -54.73 43.47
N VAL A 640 49.88 -55.17 42.56
CA VAL A 640 48.49 -55.52 42.88
C VAL A 640 48.44 -56.69 43.86
N LYS A 641 49.25 -57.74 43.65
CA LYS A 641 49.32 -58.89 44.55
C LYS A 641 49.73 -58.47 45.97
N VAL A 642 50.75 -57.63 46.13
CA VAL A 642 51.19 -57.12 47.44
C VAL A 642 50.11 -56.25 48.09
N MET A 643 49.49 -55.35 47.32
CA MET A 643 48.50 -54.40 47.85
C MET A 643 47.25 -55.11 48.41
N PHE A 644 46.79 -56.16 47.74
CA PHE A 644 45.52 -56.80 48.09
C PHE A 644 45.65 -58.16 48.80
N ALA A 645 46.83 -58.79 48.85
CA ALA A 645 47.01 -60.12 49.44
C ALA A 645 46.39 -60.27 50.83
N ASP A 646 46.64 -59.33 51.73
CA ASP A 646 46.22 -59.42 53.14
C ASP A 646 44.76 -59.02 53.36
N LYS A 647 44.08 -58.60 52.28
CA LYS A 647 42.66 -58.19 52.30
C LYS A 647 41.73 -59.36 52.03
N PHE A 648 42.18 -60.38 51.29
CA PHE A 648 41.36 -61.56 50.99
C PHE A 648 41.41 -62.59 52.12
N HIS A 649 40.24 -63.01 52.62
CA HIS A 649 40.12 -63.97 53.73
C HIS A 649 40.75 -65.34 53.41
N ALA A 650 40.48 -65.89 52.22
CA ALA A 650 41.02 -67.18 51.79
C ALA A 650 42.56 -67.23 51.82
N LYS A 651 43.22 -66.12 51.47
CA LYS A 651 44.67 -66.04 51.52
C LYS A 651 45.18 -65.87 52.94
N ARG A 652 44.46 -65.14 53.80
CA ARG A 652 44.80 -65.00 55.23
C ARG A 652 44.74 -66.35 55.95
N GLU A 653 43.76 -67.19 55.64
CA GLU A 653 43.67 -68.56 56.19
C GLU A 653 44.78 -69.48 55.65
N ASN A 654 45.15 -69.37 54.37
CA ASN A 654 46.25 -70.16 53.79
C ASN A 654 47.64 -69.68 54.25
N LEU A 655 47.85 -68.38 54.46
CA LEU A 655 49.07 -67.82 55.07
C LEU A 655 49.18 -68.21 56.54
N GLY A 656 48.07 -68.19 57.29
CA GLY A 656 48.03 -68.68 58.66
C GLY A 656 48.32 -70.19 58.78
N LYS A 657 48.09 -70.97 57.71
CA LYS A 657 48.47 -72.39 57.63
C LYS A 657 49.90 -72.61 57.12
N SER A 658 50.50 -71.68 56.37
CA SER A 658 51.88 -71.79 55.89
C SER A 658 52.92 -71.10 56.78
N GLU A 659 52.50 -70.30 57.78
CA GLU A 659 53.37 -69.73 58.82
C GLU A 659 53.34 -70.51 60.15
N PHE A 660 52.68 -71.68 60.18
CA PHE A 660 52.84 -72.70 61.20
C PHE A 660 53.16 -74.05 60.54
N LEU A 661 54.28 -74.12 59.82
CA LEU A 661 55.01 -75.36 59.52
C LEU A 661 56.49 -75.05 59.21
#